data_AF-A0A935UZD1-F1
#
_entry.id   AF-A0A935UZD1-F1
#
_cell.length_a   1.000
_cell.length_b   1.000
_cell.length_c   1.000
_cell.angle_alpha   90.00
_cell.angle_beta   90.00
_cell.angle_gamma   90.00
#
_symmetry.space_group_name_H-M   'P 1'
#
loop_
_entity.id
_entity.type
_entity.pdbx_description
1 polymer ?
#
loop_
_entity_poly.entity_id
_entity_poly.type
_entity_poly.pdbx_seq_one_letter_code
_entity_poly.pdbx_strand_id
1 'polypeptide(L)'
;MPSPHEDLLRRFWDTLNPLPEGAFRVKDRRVETLTPGGRCALSLFSPAEDGDRDHPRLRVEMPPAVDPAPPARLAQLPDPMPAGLQGFLAAARAARDNARPLLTAEAIPTQHAHELSRRYAFNSVRAQRITRLFDELNAALEAAAQAGLLSPDELPPARYGLRSLAAETWAGDISFDAADSGTYHSYGEDKPFVHSLALTLTSLPSEGSAAFGLLSAEQQHAVRRQRAQAQAHLDHLMRHKYAFKGVRELDIERSVGGLLIDRDTRHIVSEERASAATLIPRYELLRIDPNANHPHAGAWVYRDAGLYCLESGEVIELDEALVRAIPVPAAQLTFQRAPHDPRLRAGVRFDWDNDGLVREGEVSWVSWAGHCDIKAVVESLGLTLTGADAPSLTEYRAETDAEHRWTRELLLEDLCSSMELGSAYAKTDGSGEVLMGRRMFGGARNDSRPDRLQLTGLAQGKHFRWPLSGRQESFVVTGVSVGGEDLDLDTVFLRELPDLAAVDFAPNPRFLRTVEGDYNVIDVAGATLRAKLSVERFSPRDGHIQRVNQETVIHLGPEGAGGRFFLGTHLHSAANRELYEVWLDRGKNAVIAELTRAERDPATGLWASKAVPGRATVIALHPSLGCTLSREMKIDDPAMFQALLNEAVRAGRSICADTDMLAEVWNGVVTRITSARIAVNEARRVERWRVDVVARFGRASLEYLVRLNAEGHSEAWCPIPGIRAVDFLWSDWPDVGAKARLGNDWVVNRTMRDRGLITVLQSPAGRGGVYVQDDHIKHVYERLWAALSGCRYTILLDNKRYAFADEGSFRATIDRLRAARRELLGAPGV
;
A
#
# COMPACT_ATOMS: atom_id res chain seq x y z
N MET A 1 30.32 -48.54 2.34
CA MET A 1 30.76 -47.78 3.52
C MET A 1 30.84 -46.32 3.09
N PRO A 2 30.36 -45.37 3.91
CA PRO A 2 30.53 -43.95 3.61
C PRO A 2 32.00 -43.64 3.38
N SER A 3 32.29 -42.70 2.48
CA SER A 3 33.66 -42.24 2.28
C SER A 3 34.17 -41.55 3.55
N PRO A 4 35.49 -41.53 3.82
CA PRO A 4 36.06 -40.78 4.95
C PRO A 4 35.60 -39.32 5.02
N HIS A 5 35.32 -38.73 3.85
CA HIS A 5 34.76 -37.38 3.71
C HIS A 5 33.29 -37.30 4.15
N GLU A 6 32.44 -38.25 3.76
CA GLU A 6 31.04 -38.31 4.20
C GLU A 6 30.92 -38.51 5.72
N ASP A 7 31.82 -39.30 6.32
CA ASP A 7 31.86 -39.49 7.77
C ASP A 7 32.29 -38.21 8.50
N LEU A 8 33.23 -37.44 7.94
CA LEU A 8 33.63 -36.14 8.49
C LEU A 8 32.52 -35.09 8.34
N LEU A 9 31.82 -35.05 7.20
CA LEU A 9 30.65 -34.18 6.99
C LEU A 9 29.53 -34.49 7.98
N ARG A 10 29.25 -35.79 8.19
CA ARG A 10 28.26 -36.21 9.17
C ARG A 10 28.65 -35.77 10.58
N ARG A 11 29.92 -35.96 10.98
CA ARG A 11 30.43 -35.46 12.27
C ARG A 11 30.30 -33.94 12.41
N PHE A 12 30.55 -33.20 11.33
CA PHE A 12 30.34 -31.75 11.32
C PHE A 12 28.86 -31.39 11.56
N TRP A 13 27.92 -32.01 10.87
CA TRP A 13 26.48 -31.78 11.09
C TRP A 13 25.99 -32.25 12.46
N ASP A 14 26.57 -33.33 12.99
CA ASP A 14 26.26 -33.87 14.31
C ASP A 14 26.91 -33.06 15.46
N THR A 15 27.66 -31.99 15.18
CA THR A 15 28.24 -31.11 16.22
C THR A 15 27.16 -30.51 17.14
N LEU A 16 25.94 -30.33 16.64
CA LEU A 16 24.81 -29.85 17.43
C LEU A 16 24.00 -30.96 18.11
N ASN A 17 24.44 -32.22 18.03
CA ASN A 17 23.75 -33.36 18.65
C ASN A 17 24.59 -33.97 19.79
N PRO A 18 24.11 -33.99 21.06
CA PRO A 18 22.88 -33.35 21.52
C PRO A 18 22.99 -31.82 21.54
N LEU A 19 21.85 -31.14 21.44
CA LEU A 19 21.79 -29.69 21.56
C LEU A 19 22.16 -29.26 22.98
N PRO A 20 22.89 -28.14 23.16
CA PRO A 20 23.11 -27.57 24.48
C PRO A 20 21.79 -27.28 25.21
N GLU A 21 21.82 -27.29 26.54
CA GLU A 21 20.65 -26.93 27.35
C GLU A 21 20.18 -25.51 26.99
N GLY A 22 18.86 -25.34 26.82
CA GLY A 22 18.28 -24.07 26.38
C GLY A 22 18.41 -23.76 24.88
N ALA A 23 19.14 -24.57 24.10
CA ALA A 23 19.16 -24.48 22.64
C ALA A 23 18.07 -25.36 22.01
N PHE A 24 17.49 -24.90 20.91
CA PHE A 24 16.47 -25.65 20.17
C PHE A 24 16.53 -25.35 18.68
N ARG A 25 16.00 -26.26 17.86
CA ARG A 25 15.83 -26.00 16.44
C ARG A 25 14.58 -25.13 16.23
N VAL A 26 14.73 -24.01 15.54
CA VAL A 26 13.61 -23.05 15.31
C VAL A 26 12.42 -23.73 14.64
N LYS A 27 12.67 -24.70 13.75
CA LYS A 27 11.61 -25.50 13.11
C LYS A 27 10.62 -26.11 14.12
N ASP A 28 11.08 -26.49 15.30
CA ASP A 28 10.27 -27.24 16.26
C ASP A 28 9.35 -26.32 17.10
N ARG A 29 9.52 -25.00 17.02
CA ARG A 29 8.74 -23.99 17.76
C ARG A 29 8.13 -22.88 16.90
N ARG A 30 8.57 -22.71 15.66
CA ARG A 30 8.16 -21.60 14.76
C ARG A 30 6.65 -21.49 14.46
N VAL A 31 5.85 -22.50 14.80
CA VAL A 31 4.38 -22.49 14.69
C VAL A 31 3.70 -21.81 15.88
N GLU A 32 4.44 -21.56 16.97
CA GLU A 32 3.95 -20.83 18.14
C GLU A 32 3.59 -19.39 17.74
N THR A 33 2.40 -18.98 18.17
CA THR A 33 1.91 -17.60 17.99
C THR A 33 2.66 -16.65 18.92
N LEU A 34 3.18 -15.57 18.34
CA LEU A 34 3.90 -14.51 19.03
C LEU A 34 2.97 -13.35 19.38
N THR A 35 3.32 -12.58 20.41
CA THR A 35 2.59 -11.37 20.81
C THR A 35 3.50 -10.14 20.87
N PRO A 36 4.17 -9.77 19.76
CA PRO A 36 5.11 -8.66 19.74
C PRO A 36 4.44 -7.36 20.19
N GLY A 37 5.02 -6.71 21.20
CA GLY A 37 4.48 -5.49 21.79
C GLY A 37 3.13 -5.65 22.51
N GLY A 38 2.60 -6.86 22.66
CA GLY A 38 1.39 -7.18 23.44
C GLY A 38 0.04 -6.79 22.81
N ARG A 39 0.00 -6.41 21.51
CA ARG A 39 -1.24 -5.97 20.83
C ARG A 39 -1.85 -7.02 19.91
N CYS A 40 -1.01 -7.69 19.11
CA CYS A 40 -1.47 -8.61 18.08
C CYS A 40 -1.02 -10.04 18.38
N ALA A 41 -1.76 -11.01 17.87
CA ALA A 41 -1.33 -12.38 17.72
C ALA A 41 -0.71 -12.54 16.32
N LEU A 42 0.59 -12.81 16.27
CA LEU A 42 1.37 -12.98 15.05
C LEU A 42 1.79 -14.44 14.91
N SER A 43 1.31 -15.10 13.85
CA SER A 43 1.82 -16.40 13.41
C SER A 43 2.67 -16.19 12.17
N LEU A 44 3.84 -16.83 12.10
CA LEU A 44 4.73 -16.78 10.91
C LEU A 44 4.77 -18.11 10.15
N PHE A 45 4.24 -19.18 10.76
CA PHE A 45 4.07 -20.47 10.13
C PHE A 45 2.68 -21.00 10.43
N SER A 46 2.05 -21.62 9.44
CA SER A 46 0.85 -22.42 9.66
C SER A 46 1.26 -23.87 9.89
N PRO A 47 0.75 -24.52 10.95
CA PRO A 47 1.07 -25.91 11.24
C PRO A 47 0.63 -26.81 10.09
N ALA A 48 1.40 -27.87 9.87
CA ALA A 48 1.01 -28.94 8.98
C ALA A 48 -0.29 -29.63 9.45
N GLU A 49 -1.21 -29.85 8.52
CA GLU A 49 -2.33 -30.77 8.71
C GLU A 49 -2.01 -32.12 8.04
N ASP A 50 -2.44 -33.22 8.66
CA ASP A 50 -2.40 -34.58 8.11
C ASP A 50 -1.05 -35.03 7.47
N GLY A 51 0.08 -34.69 8.10
CA GLY A 51 1.42 -35.15 7.68
C GLY A 51 2.10 -34.29 6.59
N ASP A 52 1.57 -33.11 6.24
CA ASP A 52 2.30 -32.11 5.43
C ASP A 52 3.44 -31.45 6.23
N ARG A 53 4.14 -30.47 5.65
CA ARG A 53 5.11 -29.60 6.33
C ARG A 53 4.48 -28.25 6.69
N ASP A 54 4.88 -27.68 7.83
CA ASP A 54 4.51 -26.30 8.15
C ASP A 54 5.01 -25.38 7.05
N HIS A 55 4.14 -24.49 6.59
CA HIS A 55 4.43 -23.57 5.51
C HIS A 55 4.50 -22.14 6.05
N PRO A 56 5.39 -21.30 5.49
CA PRO A 56 5.52 -19.92 5.89
C PRO A 56 4.24 -19.15 5.57
N ARG A 57 3.66 -18.55 6.61
CA ARG A 57 2.44 -17.75 6.53
C ARG A 57 2.40 -16.78 7.70
N LEU A 58 2.64 -15.52 7.39
CA LEU A 58 2.43 -14.37 8.26
C LEU A 58 0.93 -14.11 8.35
N ARG A 59 0.35 -14.39 9.52
CA ARG A 59 -1.05 -14.08 9.84
C ARG A 59 -1.07 -13.20 11.08
N VAL A 60 -1.78 -12.08 10.98
CA VAL A 60 -1.98 -11.17 12.12
C VAL A 60 -3.44 -11.18 12.55
N GLU A 61 -3.66 -11.33 13.85
CA GLU A 61 -4.95 -11.13 14.49
C GLU A 61 -4.84 -10.09 15.60
N MET A 62 -5.93 -9.38 15.90
CA MET A 62 -6.02 -8.42 17.00
C MET A 62 -7.15 -8.82 17.97
N PRO A 63 -6.94 -9.87 18.78
CA PRO A 63 -7.94 -10.32 19.74
C PRO A 63 -8.20 -9.24 20.80
N PRO A 64 -9.44 -9.05 21.29
CA PRO A 64 -9.72 -8.06 22.34
C PRO A 64 -8.80 -8.23 23.55
N ALA A 65 -8.41 -7.11 24.18
CA ALA A 65 -7.62 -7.16 25.39
C ALA A 65 -8.42 -7.78 26.54
N VAL A 66 -7.74 -8.54 27.40
CA VAL A 66 -8.34 -9.13 28.60
C VAL A 66 -8.69 -8.02 29.59
N ASP A 67 -9.92 -8.01 30.09
CA ASP A 67 -10.32 -7.21 31.25
C ASP A 67 -9.87 -7.92 32.54
N PRO A 68 -8.86 -7.42 33.27
CA PRO A 68 -8.36 -8.09 34.47
C PRO A 68 -9.32 -7.99 35.66
N ALA A 69 -10.33 -7.10 35.60
CA ALA A 69 -11.26 -6.86 36.70
C ALA A 69 -12.68 -6.55 36.15
N PRO A 70 -13.35 -7.49 35.47
CA PRO A 70 -14.63 -7.25 34.85
C PRO A 70 -15.72 -7.01 35.92
N PRO A 71 -16.48 -5.90 35.87
CA PRO A 71 -17.57 -5.65 36.80
C PRO A 71 -18.66 -6.73 36.71
N ALA A 72 -19.27 -7.11 37.83
CA ALA A 72 -20.35 -8.10 37.84
C ALA A 72 -21.61 -7.62 37.10
N ARG A 73 -21.90 -6.31 37.15
CA ARG A 73 -22.99 -5.63 36.42
C ARG A 73 -22.57 -4.20 36.12
N LEU A 74 -22.97 -3.68 34.96
CA LEU A 74 -22.68 -2.30 34.56
C LEU A 74 -23.93 -1.42 34.68
N ALA A 75 -25.08 -1.91 34.22
CA ALA A 75 -26.36 -1.21 34.35
C ALA A 75 -26.95 -1.45 35.75
N GLN A 76 -26.79 -0.47 36.65
CA GLN A 76 -27.50 -0.44 37.92
C GLN A 76 -28.89 0.15 37.71
N LEU A 77 -29.88 -0.74 37.54
CA LEU A 77 -31.26 -0.39 37.28
C LEU A 77 -32.12 -0.52 38.54
N PRO A 78 -33.14 0.34 38.72
CA PRO A 78 -34.06 0.26 39.85
C PRO A 78 -34.94 -1.00 39.76
N ASP A 79 -35.29 -1.54 40.93
CA ASP A 79 -36.26 -2.62 41.10
C ASP A 79 -37.30 -2.19 42.17
N PRO A 80 -38.58 -1.99 41.81
CA PRO A 80 -39.17 -2.19 40.49
C PRO A 80 -38.76 -1.11 39.47
N MET A 81 -38.80 -1.46 38.18
CA MET A 81 -38.56 -0.53 37.08
C MET A 81 -39.70 0.50 36.96
N PRO A 82 -39.42 1.81 36.79
CA PRO A 82 -40.46 2.81 36.59
C PRO A 82 -41.30 2.55 35.34
N ALA A 83 -42.60 2.83 35.42
CA ALA A 83 -43.51 2.80 34.28
C ALA A 83 -43.38 4.08 33.43
N GLY A 84 -43.68 3.94 32.13
CA GLY A 84 -43.72 5.01 31.14
C GLY A 84 -42.35 5.43 30.60
N LEU A 85 -42.36 6.03 29.42
CA LEU A 85 -41.15 6.41 28.66
C LEU A 85 -40.16 7.24 29.48
N GLN A 86 -40.63 8.29 30.14
CA GLN A 86 -39.76 9.23 30.87
C GLN A 86 -39.10 8.56 32.08
N GLY A 87 -39.83 7.69 32.78
CA GLY A 87 -39.31 6.94 33.92
C GLY A 87 -38.20 5.98 33.50
N PHE A 88 -38.43 5.24 32.42
CA PHE A 88 -37.42 4.34 31.85
C PHE A 88 -36.17 5.09 31.40
N LEU A 89 -36.31 6.18 30.62
CA LEU A 89 -35.16 6.95 30.12
C LEU A 89 -34.36 7.62 31.26
N ALA A 90 -35.03 8.08 32.31
CA ALA A 90 -34.35 8.60 33.51
C ALA A 90 -33.54 7.51 34.22
N ALA A 91 -34.10 6.29 34.37
CA ALA A 91 -33.40 5.15 34.94
C ALA A 91 -32.20 4.73 34.08
N ALA A 92 -32.33 4.71 32.76
CA ALA A 92 -31.24 4.39 31.84
C ALA A 92 -30.10 5.43 31.90
N ARG A 93 -30.42 6.74 31.97
CA ARG A 93 -29.43 7.81 32.16
C ARG A 93 -28.69 7.66 33.48
N ALA A 94 -29.42 7.43 34.58
CA ALA A 94 -28.82 7.20 35.89
C ALA A 94 -27.90 5.97 35.90
N ALA A 95 -28.32 4.87 35.28
CA ALA A 95 -27.50 3.67 35.14
C ALA A 95 -26.20 3.95 34.36
N ARG A 96 -26.27 4.71 33.26
CA ARG A 96 -25.08 5.13 32.50
C ARG A 96 -24.16 6.01 33.32
N ASP A 97 -24.70 6.98 34.06
CA ASP A 97 -23.90 7.90 34.87
C ASP A 97 -23.21 7.18 36.03
N ASN A 98 -23.91 6.23 36.67
CA ASN A 98 -23.33 5.35 37.71
C ASN A 98 -22.25 4.43 37.15
N ALA A 99 -22.37 3.97 35.89
CA ALA A 99 -21.37 3.16 35.24
C ALA A 99 -20.13 3.96 34.79
N ARG A 100 -20.24 5.28 34.61
CA ARG A 100 -19.18 6.14 34.04
C ARG A 100 -17.81 5.97 34.72
N PRO A 101 -17.68 5.93 36.06
CA PRO A 101 -16.38 5.70 36.73
C PRO A 101 -15.73 4.37 36.33
N LEU A 102 -16.53 3.33 36.05
CA LEU A 102 -16.07 2.00 35.64
C LEU A 102 -15.56 1.94 34.19
N LEU A 103 -15.73 3.03 33.43
CA LEU A 103 -15.29 3.15 32.02
C LEU A 103 -14.00 3.99 31.88
N THR A 104 -13.45 4.47 33.00
CA THR A 104 -12.28 5.36 33.04
C THR A 104 -10.96 4.59 33.11
N ALA A 105 -9.85 5.27 32.82
CA ALA A 105 -8.52 4.66 32.88
C ALA A 105 -8.13 4.21 34.29
N GLU A 106 -8.62 4.87 35.34
CA GLU A 106 -8.37 4.49 36.74
C GLU A 106 -8.99 3.12 37.09
N ALA A 107 -10.18 2.83 36.56
CA ALA A 107 -10.91 1.59 36.79
C ALA A 107 -10.54 0.44 35.83
N ILE A 108 -9.66 0.70 34.85
CA ILE A 108 -9.18 -0.27 33.87
C ILE A 108 -7.67 -0.44 34.09
N PRO A 109 -7.25 -1.48 34.86
CA PRO A 109 -5.86 -1.65 35.21
C PRO A 109 -5.03 -2.06 33.99
N THR A 110 -4.23 -1.14 33.44
CA THR A 110 -3.36 -1.40 32.27
C THR A 110 -1.93 -1.74 32.65
N GLN A 111 -1.60 -1.85 33.93
CA GLN A 111 -0.25 -2.17 34.40
C GLN A 111 0.26 -3.55 33.97
N HIS A 112 -0.66 -4.46 33.63
CA HIS A 112 -0.34 -5.79 33.11
C HIS A 112 -0.20 -5.82 31.58
N ALA A 113 -0.58 -4.73 30.90
CA ALA A 113 -0.38 -4.59 29.46
C ALA A 113 1.07 -4.17 29.17
N HIS A 114 1.58 -4.63 28.03
CA HIS A 114 2.89 -4.22 27.52
C HIS A 114 2.94 -2.69 27.35
N GLU A 115 4.10 -2.07 27.61
CA GLU A 115 4.24 -0.60 27.62
C GLU A 115 3.79 0.07 26.31
N LEU A 116 4.08 -0.57 25.17
CA LEU A 116 3.73 -0.09 23.82
C LEU A 116 2.25 -0.26 23.44
N SER A 117 1.45 -0.90 24.30
CA SER A 117 0.06 -1.28 24.01
C SER A 117 -0.92 -0.96 25.14
N ARG A 118 -0.55 -0.05 26.05
CA ARG A 118 -1.42 0.35 27.16
C ARG A 118 -2.69 1.04 26.67
N ARG A 119 -2.61 1.88 25.62
CA ARG A 119 -3.81 2.56 25.09
C ARG A 119 -4.71 1.56 24.39
N TYR A 120 -4.15 0.62 23.64
CA TYR A 120 -4.91 -0.50 23.07
C TYR A 120 -5.67 -1.29 24.15
N ALA A 121 -4.99 -1.71 25.22
CA ALA A 121 -5.63 -2.44 26.31
C ALA A 121 -6.77 -1.64 26.97
N PHE A 122 -6.51 -0.36 27.28
CA PHE A 122 -7.53 0.54 27.82
C PHE A 122 -8.74 0.68 26.89
N ASN A 123 -8.51 1.01 25.62
CA ASN A 123 -9.56 1.26 24.63
C ASN A 123 -10.39 0.01 24.37
N SER A 124 -9.73 -1.16 24.25
CA SER A 124 -10.41 -2.43 24.01
C SER A 124 -11.29 -2.84 25.19
N VAL A 125 -10.83 -2.71 26.44
CA VAL A 125 -11.64 -3.02 27.64
C VAL A 125 -12.77 -2.00 27.81
N ARG A 126 -12.49 -0.70 27.62
CA ARG A 126 -13.51 0.36 27.65
C ARG A 126 -14.63 0.05 26.66
N ALA A 127 -14.27 -0.33 25.43
CA ALA A 127 -15.23 -0.66 24.40
C ALA A 127 -16.10 -1.89 24.76
N GLN A 128 -15.48 -2.95 25.30
CA GLN A 128 -16.20 -4.13 25.80
C GLN A 128 -17.21 -3.75 26.90
N ARG A 129 -16.80 -2.92 27.87
CA ARG A 129 -17.68 -2.46 28.96
C ARG A 129 -18.83 -1.58 28.42
N ILE A 130 -18.59 -0.64 27.51
CA ILE A 130 -19.68 0.18 26.95
C ILE A 130 -20.69 -0.69 26.20
N THR A 131 -20.22 -1.62 25.35
CA THR A 131 -21.11 -2.55 24.64
C THR A 131 -21.98 -3.34 25.62
N ARG A 132 -21.36 -3.94 26.65
CA ARG A 132 -22.08 -4.68 27.68
C ARG A 132 -23.09 -3.84 28.46
N LEU A 133 -22.76 -2.59 28.79
CA LEU A 133 -23.71 -1.67 29.44
C LEU A 133 -24.97 -1.50 28.60
N PHE A 134 -24.84 -1.28 27.30
CA PHE A 134 -26.00 -1.09 26.43
C PHE A 134 -26.72 -2.40 26.08
N ASP A 135 -26.05 -3.55 26.10
CA ASP A 135 -26.73 -4.85 26.04
C ASP A 135 -27.62 -5.06 27.26
N GLU A 136 -27.12 -4.74 28.47
CA GLU A 136 -27.89 -4.81 29.72
C GLU A 136 -29.09 -3.83 29.72
N LEU A 137 -28.92 -2.62 29.18
CA LEU A 137 -30.01 -1.64 29.05
C LEU A 137 -31.06 -2.03 28.00
N ASN A 138 -30.66 -2.60 26.87
CA ASN A 138 -31.60 -3.11 25.86
C ASN A 138 -32.40 -4.29 26.41
N ALA A 139 -31.76 -5.21 27.14
CA ALA A 139 -32.46 -6.30 27.81
C ALA A 139 -33.51 -5.78 28.82
N ALA A 140 -33.20 -4.69 29.54
CA ALA A 140 -34.13 -4.04 30.45
C ALA A 140 -35.31 -3.36 29.74
N LEU A 141 -35.09 -2.76 28.57
CA LEU A 141 -36.16 -2.21 27.74
C LEU A 141 -37.15 -3.30 27.32
N GLU A 142 -36.64 -4.43 26.81
CA GLU A 142 -37.47 -5.55 26.39
C GLU A 142 -38.22 -6.19 27.56
N ALA A 143 -37.59 -6.30 28.74
CA ALA A 143 -38.27 -6.75 29.95
C ALA A 143 -39.38 -5.79 30.41
N ALA A 144 -39.14 -4.47 30.35
CA ALA A 144 -40.15 -3.47 30.69
C ALA A 144 -41.34 -3.49 29.72
N ALA A 145 -41.09 -3.72 28.42
CA ALA A 145 -42.12 -3.91 27.41
C ALA A 145 -42.98 -5.15 27.71
N GLN A 146 -42.34 -6.29 28.01
CA GLN A 146 -43.03 -7.54 28.35
C GLN A 146 -43.84 -7.44 29.64
N ALA A 147 -43.37 -6.66 30.60
CA ALA A 147 -44.07 -6.39 31.85
C ALA A 147 -45.22 -5.36 31.73
N GLY A 148 -45.45 -4.80 30.54
CA GLY A 148 -46.49 -3.78 30.30
C GLY A 148 -46.17 -2.42 30.93
N LEU A 149 -44.91 -2.16 31.28
CA LEU A 149 -44.46 -0.88 31.84
C LEU A 149 -44.29 0.20 30.76
N LEU A 150 -44.18 -0.21 29.49
CA LEU A 150 -44.14 0.66 28.33
C LEU A 150 -45.21 0.21 27.33
N SER A 151 -45.99 1.15 26.84
CA SER A 151 -46.95 0.89 25.76
C SER A 151 -46.24 0.67 24.41
N PRO A 152 -46.89 0.01 23.43
CA PRO A 152 -46.32 -0.18 22.10
C PRO A 152 -45.86 1.12 21.41
N ASP A 153 -46.58 2.22 21.62
CA ASP A 153 -46.27 3.54 21.06
C ASP A 153 -45.06 4.21 21.74
N GLU A 154 -44.74 3.81 22.97
CA GLU A 154 -43.58 4.29 23.72
C GLU A 154 -42.29 3.52 23.40
N LEU A 155 -42.38 2.36 22.74
CA LEU A 155 -41.20 1.55 22.43
C LEU A 155 -40.26 2.22 21.41
N PRO A 156 -40.72 2.76 20.26
CA PRO A 156 -39.85 3.48 19.34
C PRO A 156 -39.10 4.66 20.00
N PRO A 157 -39.76 5.60 20.72
CA PRO A 157 -39.04 6.69 21.38
C PRO A 157 -38.14 6.23 22.53
N ALA A 158 -38.44 5.11 23.21
CA ALA A 158 -37.52 4.51 24.19
C ALA A 158 -36.25 3.96 23.52
N ARG A 159 -36.38 3.29 22.37
CA ARG A 159 -35.25 2.84 21.54
C ARG A 159 -34.41 4.02 21.05
N TYR A 160 -35.07 5.08 20.56
CA TYR A 160 -34.40 6.33 20.18
C TYR A 160 -33.58 6.89 21.35
N GLY A 161 -34.19 7.02 22.54
CA GLY A 161 -33.52 7.56 23.71
C GLY A 161 -32.30 6.73 24.16
N LEU A 162 -32.39 5.39 24.10
CA LEU A 162 -31.24 4.51 24.37
C LEU A 162 -30.12 4.67 23.33
N ARG A 163 -30.47 4.81 22.04
CA ARG A 163 -29.48 5.02 20.98
C ARG A 163 -28.77 6.36 21.12
N SER A 164 -29.51 7.43 21.41
CA SER A 164 -28.92 8.75 21.69
C SER A 164 -28.00 8.68 22.91
N LEU A 165 -28.40 7.99 23.98
CA LEU A 165 -27.56 7.78 25.16
C LEU A 165 -26.29 6.96 24.84
N ALA A 166 -26.39 5.96 23.98
CA ALA A 166 -25.25 5.19 23.50
C ALA A 166 -24.30 6.06 22.68
N ALA A 167 -24.82 6.83 21.73
CA ALA A 167 -24.01 7.75 20.93
C ALA A 167 -23.27 8.77 21.80
N GLU A 168 -23.92 9.35 22.80
CA GLU A 168 -23.29 10.23 23.80
C GLU A 168 -22.19 9.54 24.61
N THR A 169 -22.35 8.26 24.94
CA THR A 169 -21.37 7.50 25.73
C THR A 169 -20.14 7.11 24.91
N TRP A 170 -20.33 6.83 23.61
CA TRP A 170 -19.24 6.58 22.67
C TRP A 170 -18.51 7.86 22.26
N ALA A 171 -19.20 9.01 22.30
CA ALA A 171 -18.62 10.31 22.00
C ALA A 171 -17.50 10.67 22.99
N GLY A 172 -16.54 11.47 22.52
CA GLY A 172 -15.42 11.95 23.31
C GLY A 172 -14.09 11.69 22.62
N ASP A 173 -13.04 11.66 23.42
CA ASP A 173 -11.66 11.55 22.94
C ASP A 173 -11.11 10.15 23.14
N ILE A 174 -10.57 9.56 22.08
CA ILE A 174 -9.86 8.29 22.09
C ILE A 174 -8.47 8.48 21.52
N SER A 175 -7.46 8.14 22.32
CA SER A 175 -6.05 8.18 21.91
C SER A 175 -5.55 6.76 21.68
N PHE A 176 -4.77 6.56 20.62
CA PHE A 176 -4.16 5.28 20.26
C PHE A 176 -2.66 5.29 20.55
N ASP A 177 -2.06 4.12 20.66
CA ASP A 177 -0.61 3.98 20.78
C ASP A 177 0.07 4.50 19.51
N ALA A 178 1.15 5.27 19.67
CA ALA A 178 1.75 6.06 18.57
C ALA A 178 3.23 5.73 18.30
N ALA A 179 3.69 4.54 18.70
CA ALA A 179 5.06 4.10 18.45
C ALA A 179 5.42 4.24 16.96
N ASP A 180 6.57 4.81 16.66
CA ASP A 180 7.03 5.08 15.29
C ASP A 180 7.94 3.95 14.82
N SER A 181 7.70 3.44 13.62
CA SER A 181 8.62 2.53 12.96
C SER A 181 9.98 3.18 12.67
N GLY A 182 10.07 4.51 12.64
CA GLY A 182 11.28 5.29 12.33
C GLY A 182 11.64 5.25 10.85
N THR A 183 10.73 4.76 10.00
CA THR A 183 11.03 4.42 8.61
C THR A 183 10.30 5.26 7.57
N TYR A 184 9.30 6.07 7.93
CA TYR A 184 8.52 6.86 6.97
C TYR A 184 9.37 7.79 6.09
N HIS A 185 10.48 8.32 6.63
CA HIS A 185 11.40 9.19 5.91
C HIS A 185 12.39 8.44 5.00
N SER A 186 12.08 7.22 4.56
CA SER A 186 12.93 6.44 3.63
C SER A 186 12.71 6.77 2.16
N TYR A 187 11.90 7.78 1.84
CA TYR A 187 11.80 8.25 0.46
C TYR A 187 13.00 9.16 0.16
N GLY A 188 13.79 8.79 -0.86
CA GLY A 188 14.90 9.61 -1.34
C GLY A 188 16.19 9.56 -0.50
N GLU A 189 16.33 8.59 0.41
CA GLU A 189 17.58 8.38 1.16
C GLU A 189 17.91 6.88 1.22
N ASP A 190 19.20 6.55 1.16
CA ASP A 190 19.77 5.20 1.23
C ASP A 190 19.56 4.52 2.59
N LYS A 191 18.29 4.27 2.95
CA LYS A 191 17.87 3.64 4.19
C LYS A 191 17.60 2.14 3.99
N PRO A 192 17.57 1.35 5.08
CA PRO A 192 17.27 -0.08 5.04
C PRO A 192 15.94 -0.40 4.32
N PHE A 193 16.02 -0.71 3.01
CA PHE A 193 14.92 -1.29 2.25
C PHE A 193 15.29 -2.48 1.34
N VAL A 194 16.55 -2.53 0.89
CA VAL A 194 17.12 -3.68 0.15
C VAL A 194 18.35 -4.28 0.85
N HIS A 195 18.71 -3.76 2.03
CA HIS A 195 19.90 -4.11 2.77
C HIS A 195 19.80 -5.50 3.41
N SER A 196 18.62 -5.91 3.87
CA SER A 196 18.40 -7.25 4.46
C SER A 196 18.53 -8.34 3.39
N LEU A 197 18.07 -8.07 2.16
CA LEU A 197 18.24 -8.95 1.02
C LEU A 197 19.69 -9.00 0.54
N ALA A 198 20.37 -7.86 0.47
CA ALA A 198 21.79 -7.81 0.14
C ALA A 198 22.63 -8.59 1.17
N LEU A 199 22.35 -8.42 2.46
CA LEU A 199 22.98 -9.19 3.54
C LEU A 199 22.65 -10.68 3.44
N THR A 200 21.41 -11.03 3.12
CA THR A 200 21.01 -12.43 2.88
C THR A 200 21.83 -13.03 1.74
N LEU A 201 21.93 -12.35 0.59
CA LEU A 201 22.66 -12.84 -0.58
C LEU A 201 24.17 -12.98 -0.34
N THR A 202 24.79 -12.06 0.39
CA THR A 202 26.21 -12.14 0.74
C THR A 202 26.50 -13.20 1.80
N SER A 203 25.54 -13.47 2.71
CA SER A 203 25.69 -14.50 3.73
C SER A 203 25.61 -15.94 3.19
N LEU A 204 24.95 -16.15 2.05
CA LEU A 204 24.79 -17.49 1.46
C LEU A 204 26.12 -17.97 0.86
N PRO A 205 26.51 -19.25 1.02
CA PRO A 205 27.73 -19.76 0.40
C PRO A 205 27.63 -19.69 -1.13
N SER A 206 28.74 -19.35 -1.78
CA SER A 206 28.84 -19.27 -3.24
C SER A 206 28.99 -20.67 -3.84
N GLU A 207 28.32 -20.94 -4.95
CA GLU A 207 28.48 -22.22 -5.66
C GLU A 207 29.95 -22.45 -6.07
N GLY A 208 30.42 -23.69 -5.91
CA GLY A 208 31.83 -24.03 -6.13
C GLY A 208 32.79 -23.64 -5.00
N SER A 209 32.34 -22.94 -3.96
CA SER A 209 33.17 -22.68 -2.77
C SER A 209 33.24 -23.90 -1.84
N ALA A 210 34.32 -24.02 -1.07
CA ALA A 210 34.45 -25.04 -0.04
C ALA A 210 33.26 -25.01 0.95
N ALA A 211 32.80 -23.82 1.33
CA ALA A 211 31.62 -23.64 2.18
C ALA A 211 30.35 -24.26 1.59
N PHE A 212 30.15 -24.18 0.27
CA PHE A 212 29.00 -24.81 -0.39
C PHE A 212 29.09 -26.34 -0.38
N GLY A 213 30.31 -26.89 -0.45
CA GLY A 213 30.57 -28.33 -0.30
C GLY A 213 30.25 -28.89 1.09
N LEU A 214 30.17 -28.02 2.12
CA LEU A 214 29.81 -28.42 3.49
C LEU A 214 28.30 -28.66 3.69
N LEU A 215 27.48 -28.27 2.71
CA LEU A 215 26.04 -28.50 2.73
C LEU A 215 25.72 -29.90 2.22
N SER A 216 24.71 -30.55 2.80
CA SER A 216 24.15 -31.78 2.24
C SER A 216 23.57 -31.51 0.84
N ALA A 217 23.49 -32.54 -0.02
CA ALA A 217 23.03 -32.38 -1.40
C ALA A 217 21.64 -31.72 -1.49
N GLU A 218 20.71 -32.09 -0.60
CA GLU A 218 19.39 -31.46 -0.51
C GLU A 218 19.50 -29.96 -0.19
N GLN A 219 20.38 -29.59 0.74
CA GLN A 219 20.55 -28.19 1.15
C GLN A 219 21.35 -27.37 0.15
N GLN A 220 22.23 -27.97 -0.65
CA GLN A 220 22.82 -27.30 -1.81
C GLN A 220 21.73 -26.87 -2.80
N HIS A 221 20.77 -27.74 -3.10
CA HIS A 221 19.62 -27.36 -3.94
C HIS A 221 18.73 -26.30 -3.28
N ALA A 222 18.50 -26.38 -1.98
CA ALA A 222 17.74 -25.37 -1.24
C ALA A 222 18.43 -24.00 -1.24
N VAL A 223 19.74 -23.94 -1.05
CA VAL A 223 20.52 -22.68 -1.09
C VAL A 223 20.54 -22.07 -2.48
N ARG A 224 20.64 -22.88 -3.56
CA ARG A 224 20.50 -22.36 -4.94
C ARG A 224 19.14 -21.69 -5.15
N ARG A 225 18.06 -22.35 -4.74
CA ARG A 225 16.70 -21.78 -4.84
C ARG A 225 16.53 -20.55 -3.97
N GLN A 226 17.00 -20.58 -2.73
CA GLN A 226 16.97 -19.44 -1.82
C GLN A 226 17.69 -18.24 -2.42
N ARG A 227 18.89 -18.42 -3.01
CA ARG A 227 19.63 -17.36 -3.70
C ARG A 227 18.83 -16.79 -4.87
N ALA A 228 18.27 -17.64 -5.72
CA ALA A 228 17.46 -17.21 -6.86
C ALA A 228 16.21 -16.42 -6.42
N GLN A 229 15.50 -16.91 -5.41
CA GLN A 229 14.30 -16.26 -4.86
C GLN A 229 14.62 -14.93 -4.15
N ALA A 230 15.72 -14.87 -3.38
CA ALA A 230 16.18 -13.64 -2.74
C ALA A 230 16.65 -12.60 -3.77
N GLN A 231 17.30 -13.05 -4.85
CA GLN A 231 17.71 -12.17 -5.95
C GLN A 231 16.49 -11.63 -6.71
N ALA A 232 15.50 -12.48 -7.00
CA ALA A 232 14.25 -12.06 -7.62
C ALA A 232 13.51 -11.04 -6.75
N HIS A 233 13.50 -11.24 -5.42
CA HIS A 233 12.98 -10.24 -4.48
C HIS A 233 13.73 -8.92 -4.61
N LEU A 234 15.05 -8.95 -4.55
CA LEU A 234 15.90 -7.75 -4.64
C LEU A 234 15.65 -7.01 -5.96
N ASP A 235 15.65 -7.70 -7.08
CA ASP A 235 15.44 -7.12 -8.41
C ASP A 235 14.06 -6.47 -8.53
N HIS A 236 13.03 -7.08 -7.92
CA HIS A 236 11.69 -6.49 -7.87
C HIS A 236 11.69 -5.19 -7.04
N LEU A 237 12.32 -5.18 -5.86
CA LEU A 237 12.42 -3.95 -5.06
C LEU A 237 13.24 -2.88 -5.77
N MET A 238 14.34 -3.25 -6.44
CA MET A 238 15.17 -2.32 -7.21
C MET A 238 14.43 -1.71 -8.41
N ARG A 239 13.55 -2.46 -9.07
CA ARG A 239 12.78 -1.99 -10.23
C ARG A 239 11.58 -1.13 -9.88
N HIS A 240 10.98 -1.32 -8.70
CA HIS A 240 9.67 -0.76 -8.37
C HIS A 240 9.63 0.07 -7.08
N LYS A 241 10.64 -0.03 -6.21
CA LYS A 241 10.55 0.53 -4.85
C LYS A 241 11.81 1.23 -4.34
N TYR A 242 12.96 1.06 -4.97
CA TYR A 242 14.22 1.66 -4.52
C TYR A 242 14.49 2.99 -5.23
N ALA A 243 14.85 4.02 -4.46
CA ALA A 243 15.33 5.30 -4.97
C ALA A 243 16.40 5.86 -4.02
N PHE A 244 17.58 6.16 -4.54
CA PHE A 244 18.69 6.69 -3.75
C PHE A 244 18.52 8.17 -3.42
N LYS A 245 18.13 8.99 -4.41
CA LYS A 245 17.86 10.45 -4.23
C LYS A 245 16.53 10.93 -4.83
N GLY A 246 15.80 10.04 -5.50
CA GLY A 246 14.64 10.34 -6.33
C GLY A 246 14.71 9.53 -7.64
N VAL A 247 13.68 9.61 -8.48
CA VAL A 247 13.65 8.92 -9.78
C VAL A 247 13.60 9.95 -10.90
N ARG A 248 14.61 9.93 -11.78
CA ARG A 248 14.66 10.78 -12.97
C ARG A 248 14.87 9.90 -14.18
N GLU A 249 13.86 9.80 -15.03
CA GLU A 249 13.86 8.86 -16.15
C GLU A 249 14.91 9.20 -17.21
N LEU A 250 15.35 10.45 -17.32
CA LEU A 250 16.48 10.86 -18.18
C LEU A 250 17.87 10.64 -17.56
N ASP A 251 17.96 10.33 -16.26
CA ASP A 251 19.24 10.12 -15.56
C ASP A 251 19.08 9.01 -14.50
N ILE A 252 18.59 7.86 -14.95
CA ILE A 252 18.02 6.86 -14.04
C ILE A 252 19.10 6.25 -13.14
N GLU A 253 20.29 5.98 -13.67
CA GLU A 253 21.34 5.29 -12.90
C GLU A 253 21.82 6.13 -11.73
N ARG A 254 22.02 7.44 -11.95
CA ARG A 254 22.48 8.37 -10.91
C ARG A 254 21.39 8.72 -9.91
N SER A 255 20.15 8.85 -10.36
CA SER A 255 19.01 9.16 -9.49
C SER A 255 18.63 7.98 -8.58
N VAL A 256 18.56 6.77 -9.16
CA VAL A 256 18.30 5.53 -8.43
C VAL A 256 19.55 5.06 -7.67
N GLY A 257 20.76 5.43 -8.08
CA GLY A 257 22.00 4.98 -7.46
C GLY A 257 22.30 3.50 -7.76
N GLY A 258 22.04 3.06 -8.98
CA GLY A 258 22.25 1.68 -9.42
C GLY A 258 22.50 1.56 -10.92
N LEU A 259 23.33 0.59 -11.30
CA LEU A 259 23.64 0.30 -12.70
C LEU A 259 22.47 -0.44 -13.34
N LEU A 260 22.03 0.01 -14.51
CA LEU A 260 20.99 -0.64 -15.31
C LEU A 260 21.56 -1.93 -15.91
N ILE A 261 20.99 -3.06 -15.53
CA ILE A 261 21.47 -4.39 -15.88
C ILE A 261 20.36 -5.25 -16.45
N ASP A 262 20.76 -6.25 -17.22
CA ASP A 262 19.90 -7.36 -17.58
C ASP A 262 19.71 -8.29 -16.38
N ARG A 263 18.46 -8.61 -16.03
CA ARG A 263 18.16 -9.40 -14.81
C ARG A 263 18.76 -10.80 -14.87
N ASP A 264 18.81 -11.41 -16.04
CA ASP A 264 19.15 -12.83 -16.19
C ASP A 264 20.67 -13.03 -16.28
N THR A 265 21.36 -12.23 -17.09
CA THR A 265 22.81 -12.30 -17.27
C THR A 265 23.60 -11.45 -16.27
N ARG A 266 22.96 -10.46 -15.64
CA ARG A 266 23.56 -9.48 -14.71
C ARG A 266 24.57 -8.51 -15.33
N HIS A 267 24.68 -8.48 -16.66
CA HIS A 267 25.58 -7.58 -17.36
C HIS A 267 25.00 -6.17 -17.51
N ILE A 268 25.87 -5.17 -17.56
CA ILE A 268 25.49 -3.76 -17.73
C ILE A 268 24.90 -3.55 -19.12
N VAL A 269 23.72 -2.95 -19.18
CA VAL A 269 22.95 -2.76 -20.41
C VAL A 269 23.21 -1.38 -21.00
N SER A 270 23.25 -1.28 -22.33
CA SER A 270 23.41 -0.02 -23.05
C SER A 270 22.14 0.37 -23.80
N GLU A 271 21.88 1.67 -23.89
CA GLU A 271 20.85 2.18 -24.80
C GLU A 271 21.34 2.04 -26.26
N GLU A 272 20.50 1.51 -27.14
CA GLU A 272 20.74 1.40 -28.59
C GLU A 272 20.94 2.80 -29.19
N ARG A 273 22.03 3.00 -29.95
CA ARG A 273 22.37 4.31 -30.56
C ARG A 273 21.23 4.91 -31.40
N ALA A 274 20.51 4.07 -32.15
CA ALA A 274 19.40 4.51 -32.99
C ALA A 274 18.21 5.03 -32.15
N SER A 275 18.06 4.56 -30.91
CA SER A 275 16.96 4.96 -30.04
C SER A 275 17.21 6.30 -29.32
N ALA A 276 18.47 6.76 -29.24
CA ALA A 276 18.88 8.01 -28.59
C ALA A 276 18.15 9.26 -29.14
N ALA A 277 17.81 9.25 -30.43
CA ALA A 277 17.05 10.34 -31.07
C ALA A 277 15.51 10.22 -30.93
N THR A 278 15.03 9.14 -30.32
CA THR A 278 13.60 8.83 -30.15
C THR A 278 13.17 9.03 -28.70
N LEU A 279 11.86 9.11 -28.43
CA LEU A 279 11.34 9.21 -27.05
C LEU A 279 11.28 7.86 -26.32
N ILE A 280 11.56 6.76 -27.01
CA ILE A 280 11.41 5.40 -26.49
C ILE A 280 12.79 4.72 -26.52
N PRO A 281 13.49 4.64 -25.37
CA PRO A 281 14.78 3.98 -25.31
C PRO A 281 14.63 2.49 -25.64
N ARG A 282 15.60 1.96 -26.38
CA ARG A 282 15.78 0.53 -26.63
C ARG A 282 17.12 0.11 -26.07
N TYR A 283 17.23 -1.15 -25.69
CA TYR A 283 18.35 -1.61 -24.88
C TYR A 283 19.01 -2.83 -25.50
N GLU A 284 20.32 -2.95 -25.27
CA GLU A 284 21.13 -4.06 -25.74
C GLU A 284 22.28 -4.38 -24.79
N LEU A 285 22.64 -5.66 -24.73
CA LEU A 285 23.90 -6.13 -24.18
C LEU A 285 24.96 -6.11 -25.27
N LEU A 286 26.17 -5.71 -24.91
CA LEU A 286 27.27 -5.58 -25.85
C LEU A 286 28.42 -6.49 -25.43
N ARG A 287 28.97 -7.20 -26.41
CA ARG A 287 30.09 -8.10 -26.22
C ARG A 287 31.10 -7.93 -27.33
N ILE A 288 32.38 -7.91 -26.99
CA ILE A 288 33.46 -7.96 -27.99
C ILE A 288 33.40 -9.34 -28.64
N ASP A 289 33.43 -9.41 -29.97
CA ASP A 289 33.44 -10.68 -30.70
C ASP A 289 34.50 -11.61 -30.11
N PRO A 290 34.12 -12.81 -29.63
CA PRO A 290 35.08 -13.77 -29.06
C PRO A 290 36.22 -14.14 -30.01
N ASN A 291 36.05 -13.96 -31.32
CA ASN A 291 37.06 -14.24 -32.35
C ASN A 291 37.81 -12.98 -32.82
N ALA A 292 37.55 -11.81 -32.24
CA ALA A 292 38.27 -10.59 -32.59
C ALA A 292 39.75 -10.69 -32.20
N ASN A 293 40.62 -10.10 -33.02
CA ASN A 293 42.01 -9.86 -32.63
C ASN A 293 42.09 -8.62 -31.73
N HIS A 294 41.54 -8.72 -30.52
CA HIS A 294 41.47 -7.65 -29.52
C HIS A 294 41.88 -8.20 -28.15
N PRO A 295 42.62 -7.45 -27.30
CA PRO A 295 43.07 -7.92 -25.99
C PRO A 295 41.95 -8.40 -25.05
N HIS A 296 40.74 -7.88 -25.27
CA HIS A 296 39.55 -8.19 -24.48
C HIS A 296 38.49 -9.00 -25.26
N ALA A 297 38.88 -9.77 -26.28
CA ALA A 297 37.96 -10.59 -27.07
C ALA A 297 37.04 -11.44 -26.16
N GLY A 298 35.73 -11.40 -26.41
CA GLY A 298 34.73 -12.11 -25.62
C GLY A 298 34.31 -11.42 -24.32
N ALA A 299 34.87 -10.28 -23.94
CA ALA A 299 34.45 -9.52 -22.77
C ALA A 299 33.10 -8.81 -23.01
N TRP A 300 32.30 -8.68 -21.96
CA TRP A 300 31.12 -7.81 -21.94
C TRP A 300 31.56 -6.37 -21.76
N VAL A 301 30.91 -5.48 -22.50
CA VAL A 301 31.16 -4.04 -22.49
C VAL A 301 29.86 -3.29 -22.40
N TYR A 302 29.92 -2.03 -22.01
CA TYR A 302 28.80 -1.11 -22.08
C TYR A 302 29.23 0.22 -22.70
N ARG A 303 28.26 1.03 -23.11
CA ARG A 303 28.50 2.38 -23.62
C ARG A 303 28.26 3.43 -22.55
N ASP A 304 29.16 4.40 -22.50
CA ASP A 304 29.04 5.64 -21.73
C ASP A 304 29.59 6.80 -22.55
N ALA A 305 28.80 7.86 -22.72
CA ALA A 305 29.14 9.05 -23.52
C ALA A 305 29.73 8.74 -24.92
N GLY A 306 29.32 7.63 -25.55
CA GLY A 306 29.80 7.19 -26.86
C GLY A 306 31.07 6.33 -26.86
N LEU A 307 31.70 6.15 -25.70
CA LEU A 307 32.88 5.29 -25.48
C LEU A 307 32.45 3.88 -25.06
N TYR A 308 33.32 2.90 -25.30
CA TYR A 308 33.16 1.53 -24.79
C TYR A 308 33.91 1.37 -23.48
N CYS A 309 33.23 0.81 -22.48
CA CYS A 309 33.78 0.53 -21.17
C CYS A 309 33.66 -0.97 -20.86
N LEU A 310 34.69 -1.55 -20.26
CA LEU A 310 34.61 -2.85 -19.61
C LEU A 310 33.71 -2.75 -18.37
N GLU A 311 33.16 -3.88 -17.90
CA GLU A 311 32.34 -3.89 -16.67
C GLU A 311 33.10 -3.40 -15.42
N SER A 312 34.43 -3.37 -15.45
CA SER A 312 35.28 -2.74 -14.44
C SER A 312 35.18 -1.20 -14.40
N GLY A 313 34.62 -0.57 -15.43
CA GLY A 313 34.62 0.87 -15.64
C GLY A 313 35.79 1.39 -16.47
N GLU A 314 36.72 0.52 -16.88
CA GLU A 314 37.84 0.89 -17.73
C GLU A 314 37.38 1.21 -19.16
N VAL A 315 37.75 2.38 -19.66
CA VAL A 315 37.50 2.80 -21.04
C VAL A 315 38.47 2.11 -21.98
N ILE A 316 37.96 1.55 -23.07
CA ILE A 316 38.76 0.85 -24.08
C ILE A 316 38.49 1.41 -25.48
N GLU A 317 39.50 1.37 -26.34
CA GLU A 317 39.34 1.66 -27.77
C GLU A 317 38.82 0.40 -28.48
N LEU A 318 37.65 0.50 -29.09
CA LEU A 318 36.99 -0.64 -29.72
C LEU A 318 36.30 -0.21 -31.01
N ASP A 319 36.66 -0.87 -32.12
CA ASP A 319 35.95 -0.72 -33.39
C ASP A 319 34.55 -1.36 -33.27
N GLU A 320 33.53 -0.63 -33.71
CA GLU A 320 32.14 -1.07 -33.70
C GLU A 320 31.92 -2.35 -34.51
N ALA A 321 32.73 -2.59 -35.55
CA ALA A 321 32.68 -3.84 -36.33
C ALA A 321 33.00 -5.10 -35.48
N LEU A 322 33.68 -4.93 -34.34
CA LEU A 322 34.03 -6.00 -33.41
C LEU A 322 32.97 -6.19 -32.32
N VAL A 323 31.91 -5.39 -32.29
CA VAL A 323 30.88 -5.45 -31.24
C VAL A 323 29.71 -6.31 -31.70
N ARG A 324 29.31 -7.24 -30.82
CA ARG A 324 28.08 -8.03 -30.96
C ARG A 324 27.05 -7.46 -29.99
N ALA A 325 25.87 -7.14 -30.52
CA ALA A 325 24.76 -6.59 -29.75
C ALA A 325 23.63 -7.62 -29.64
N ILE A 326 23.03 -7.71 -28.45
CA ILE A 326 21.89 -8.58 -28.16
C ILE A 326 20.77 -7.69 -27.61
N PRO A 327 19.64 -7.54 -28.30
CA PRO A 327 18.51 -6.75 -27.81
C PRO A 327 17.98 -7.28 -26.47
N VAL A 328 17.65 -6.36 -25.56
CA VAL A 328 17.04 -6.67 -24.25
C VAL A 328 15.70 -5.96 -24.09
N PRO A 329 14.61 -6.67 -23.77
CA PRO A 329 13.33 -6.04 -23.47
C PRO A 329 13.39 -5.20 -22.18
N ALA A 330 12.75 -4.03 -22.17
CA ALA A 330 12.71 -3.15 -20.99
C ALA A 330 12.16 -3.84 -19.72
N ALA A 331 11.20 -4.76 -19.88
CA ALA A 331 10.62 -5.54 -18.79
C ALA A 331 11.59 -6.54 -18.12
N GLN A 332 12.71 -6.84 -18.77
CA GLN A 332 13.77 -7.72 -18.25
C GLN A 332 14.84 -6.95 -17.48
N LEU A 333 14.81 -5.61 -17.49
CA LEU A 333 15.81 -4.78 -16.87
C LEU A 333 15.54 -4.54 -15.38
N THR A 334 16.62 -4.47 -14.61
CA THR A 334 16.61 -4.07 -13.20
C THR A 334 17.88 -3.28 -12.88
N PHE A 335 18.08 -2.95 -11.61
CA PHE A 335 19.23 -2.17 -11.16
C PHE A 335 20.10 -2.96 -10.19
N GLN A 336 21.40 -2.99 -10.45
CA GLN A 336 22.38 -3.39 -9.45
C GLN A 336 22.68 -2.19 -8.57
N ARG A 337 22.31 -2.27 -7.28
CA ARG A 337 22.59 -1.20 -6.31
C ARG A 337 24.09 -0.87 -6.28
N ALA A 338 24.42 0.39 -6.56
CA ALA A 338 25.79 0.87 -6.69
C ALA A 338 25.89 2.36 -6.27
N PRO A 339 25.43 2.73 -5.06
CA PRO A 339 25.44 4.13 -4.63
C PRO A 339 26.88 4.65 -4.62
N HIS A 340 27.08 5.83 -5.20
CA HIS A 340 28.38 6.49 -5.33
C HIS A 340 29.41 5.74 -6.22
N ASP A 341 29.00 4.70 -6.95
CA ASP A 341 29.91 4.00 -7.86
C ASP A 341 30.30 4.92 -9.04
N PRO A 342 31.60 5.06 -9.36
CA PRO A 342 32.05 5.91 -10.46
C PRO A 342 31.55 5.46 -11.83
N ARG A 343 31.09 4.21 -11.98
CA ARG A 343 30.53 3.68 -13.22
C ARG A 343 29.11 4.16 -13.50
N LEU A 344 28.44 4.83 -12.56
CA LEU A 344 27.09 5.36 -12.76
C LEU A 344 27.09 6.43 -13.87
N ARG A 345 26.48 6.08 -15.00
CA ARG A 345 26.49 6.89 -16.21
C ARG A 345 25.53 8.04 -16.12
N ALA A 346 25.87 9.14 -16.79
CA ALA A 346 24.98 10.28 -16.92
C ALA A 346 24.00 10.05 -18.08
N GLY A 347 22.75 10.51 -17.93
CA GLY A 347 21.84 10.61 -19.07
C GLY A 347 21.23 9.27 -19.51
N VAL A 348 21.35 8.21 -18.69
CA VAL A 348 20.74 6.91 -19.01
C VAL A 348 19.23 7.04 -18.92
N ARG A 349 18.57 6.77 -20.04
CA ARG A 349 17.14 6.93 -20.18
C ARG A 349 16.41 5.63 -19.84
N PHE A 350 15.36 5.73 -19.05
CA PHE A 350 14.56 4.58 -18.66
C PHE A 350 13.13 4.96 -18.27
N ASP A 351 12.17 4.35 -18.94
CA ASP A 351 10.74 4.44 -18.64
C ASP A 351 10.46 3.66 -17.35
N TRP A 352 10.49 4.39 -16.23
CA TRP A 352 10.37 3.81 -14.90
C TRP A 352 8.92 3.45 -14.60
N ASP A 353 7.97 4.32 -14.97
CA ASP A 353 6.54 4.13 -14.71
C ASP A 353 5.84 3.20 -15.71
N ASN A 354 6.56 2.80 -16.77
CA ASN A 354 6.08 1.93 -17.84
C ASN A 354 4.86 2.53 -18.57
N ASP A 355 4.88 3.85 -18.78
CA ASP A 355 3.83 4.59 -19.49
C ASP A 355 4.11 4.70 -21.01
N GLY A 356 5.25 4.16 -21.44
CA GLY A 356 5.68 4.08 -22.83
C GLY A 356 6.61 5.21 -23.27
N LEU A 357 7.06 6.11 -22.38
CA LEU A 357 7.96 7.22 -22.73
C LEU A 357 8.84 7.65 -21.55
N VAL A 358 9.83 8.50 -21.84
CA VAL A 358 10.77 9.05 -20.84
C VAL A 358 10.52 10.54 -20.64
N ARG A 359 10.26 10.94 -19.39
CA ARG A 359 9.92 12.31 -18.98
C ARG A 359 11.14 13.10 -18.50
N GLU A 360 11.11 14.43 -18.69
CA GLU A 360 12.21 15.32 -18.31
C GLU A 360 12.26 15.62 -16.80
N GLY A 361 11.09 15.66 -16.15
CA GLY A 361 10.97 15.97 -14.73
C GLY A 361 11.31 14.80 -13.80
N GLU A 362 11.51 15.12 -12.53
CA GLU A 362 11.50 14.10 -11.49
C GLU A 362 10.13 13.42 -11.43
N VAL A 363 10.13 12.10 -11.27
CA VAL A 363 8.90 11.33 -11.11
C VAL A 363 8.33 11.65 -9.73
N SER A 364 7.46 12.66 -9.70
CA SER A 364 6.75 13.11 -8.49
C SER A 364 5.90 12.01 -7.84
N TRP A 365 5.50 11.00 -8.63
CA TRP A 365 4.75 9.84 -8.17
C TRP A 365 5.42 8.57 -8.66
N VAL A 366 6.36 8.05 -7.87
CA VAL A 366 6.78 6.67 -8.04
C VAL A 366 5.61 5.80 -7.57
N SER A 367 5.28 4.70 -8.25
CA SER A 367 4.21 3.72 -7.89
C SER A 367 4.38 3.02 -6.52
N TRP A 368 5.09 3.65 -5.60
CA TRP A 368 5.43 3.33 -4.22
C TRP A 368 4.27 3.50 -3.21
N ALA A 369 3.04 3.75 -3.68
CA ALA A 369 1.86 3.98 -2.83
C ALA A 369 1.67 2.89 -1.74
N GLY A 370 2.07 1.64 -2.00
CA GLY A 370 1.89 0.56 -1.03
C GLY A 370 2.88 0.50 0.15
N HIS A 371 4.01 1.22 0.14
CA HIS A 371 5.03 1.05 1.20
C HIS A 371 4.77 1.89 2.46
N CYS A 372 4.38 3.16 2.28
CA CYS A 372 3.90 3.98 3.41
C CYS A 372 2.66 3.35 4.04
N ASP A 373 1.81 2.70 3.24
CA ASP A 373 0.67 1.93 3.71
C ASP A 373 1.08 0.71 4.54
N ILE A 374 2.02 -0.12 4.06
CA ILE A 374 2.54 -1.27 4.81
C ILE A 374 3.11 -0.82 6.16
N LYS A 375 3.85 0.29 6.20
CA LYS A 375 4.38 0.86 7.45
C LYS A 375 3.27 1.34 8.38
N ALA A 376 2.27 2.03 7.85
CA ALA A 376 1.10 2.46 8.62
C ALA A 376 0.38 1.25 9.22
N VAL A 377 0.23 0.18 8.45
CA VAL A 377 -0.35 -1.08 8.91
C VAL A 377 0.50 -1.68 10.03
N VAL A 378 1.81 -1.81 9.85
CA VAL A 378 2.74 -2.31 10.89
C VAL A 378 2.62 -1.50 12.18
N GLU A 379 2.51 -0.17 12.11
CA GLU A 379 2.30 0.69 13.29
C GLU A 379 0.93 0.52 13.93
N SER A 380 -0.14 0.44 13.12
CA SER A 380 -1.50 0.22 13.61
C SER A 380 -1.62 -1.11 14.36
N LEU A 381 -0.93 -2.15 13.88
CA LEU A 381 -0.87 -3.49 14.47
C LEU A 381 0.07 -3.57 15.69
N GLY A 382 0.93 -2.57 15.90
CA GLY A 382 1.92 -2.56 16.99
C GLY A 382 3.22 -3.30 16.67
N LEU A 383 3.46 -3.68 15.41
CA LEU A 383 4.64 -4.40 14.93
C LEU A 383 5.85 -3.49 14.67
N THR A 384 5.98 -2.39 15.43
CA THR A 384 6.99 -1.34 15.19
C THR A 384 8.41 -1.73 15.57
N LEU A 385 8.57 -2.82 16.31
CA LEU A 385 9.85 -3.34 16.80
C LEU A 385 10.64 -2.31 17.64
N THR A 386 9.95 -1.39 18.31
CA THR A 386 10.56 -0.34 19.17
C THR A 386 10.61 -0.78 20.64
N GLY A 387 11.10 0.10 21.51
CA GLY A 387 11.13 -0.09 22.97
C GLY A 387 12.47 -0.60 23.50
N ALA A 388 12.57 -0.74 24.82
CA ALA A 388 13.79 -1.21 25.49
C ALA A 388 14.18 -2.64 25.07
N ASP A 389 13.20 -3.44 24.66
CA ASP A 389 13.38 -4.82 24.20
C ASP A 389 13.47 -4.97 22.68
N ALA A 390 13.69 -3.88 21.92
CA ALA A 390 13.74 -3.89 20.46
C ALA A 390 14.52 -5.11 19.92
N PRO A 391 13.92 -5.93 19.03
CA PRO A 391 14.49 -7.20 18.63
C PRO A 391 15.76 -6.99 17.80
N SER A 392 16.73 -7.87 18.03
CA SER A 392 17.97 -7.97 17.28
C SER A 392 18.43 -9.41 17.32
N LEU A 393 19.05 -9.88 16.24
CA LEU A 393 19.51 -11.25 16.16
C LEU A 393 20.96 -11.29 15.67
N THR A 394 21.82 -11.94 16.44
CA THR A 394 23.15 -12.33 16.00
C THR A 394 23.06 -13.73 15.42
N GLU A 395 23.51 -13.89 14.18
CA GLU A 395 23.47 -15.15 13.45
C GLU A 395 24.87 -15.57 13.04
N TYR A 396 25.24 -16.80 13.37
CA TYR A 396 26.47 -17.43 12.86
C TYR A 396 26.12 -18.51 11.84
N ARG A 397 26.75 -18.47 10.66
CA ARG A 397 26.59 -19.51 9.62
C ARG A 397 27.82 -20.41 9.60
N ALA A 398 27.61 -21.68 9.97
CA ALA A 398 28.67 -22.62 10.22
C ALA A 398 29.48 -22.98 8.96
N GLU A 399 28.86 -22.97 7.79
CA GLU A 399 29.53 -23.33 6.54
C GLU A 399 30.54 -22.26 6.08
N THR A 400 30.16 -21.00 6.25
CA THR A 400 30.95 -19.83 5.83
C THR A 400 31.87 -19.31 6.92
N ASP A 401 31.67 -19.71 8.18
CA ASP A 401 32.35 -19.14 9.36
C ASP A 401 32.11 -17.62 9.49
N ALA A 402 30.94 -17.16 9.03
CA ALA A 402 30.56 -15.76 9.06
C ALA A 402 29.51 -15.51 10.15
N GLU A 403 29.66 -14.36 10.81
CA GLU A 403 28.67 -13.84 11.77
C GLU A 403 28.04 -12.57 11.22
N HIS A 404 26.71 -12.49 11.31
CA HIS A 404 25.93 -11.36 10.86
C HIS A 404 25.03 -10.86 11.97
N ARG A 405 24.89 -9.55 12.09
CA ARG A 405 23.97 -8.92 13.03
C ARG A 405 22.76 -8.37 12.27
N TRP A 406 21.60 -8.93 12.56
CA TRP A 406 20.31 -8.44 12.12
C TRP A 406 19.82 -7.39 13.11
N THR A 407 19.97 -6.12 12.74
CA THR A 407 19.47 -5.00 13.55
C THR A 407 17.96 -4.91 13.45
N ARG A 408 17.36 -4.09 14.33
CA ARG A 408 15.94 -3.77 14.28
C ARG A 408 15.50 -3.31 12.89
N GLU A 409 16.28 -2.46 12.24
CA GLU A 409 15.96 -1.88 10.92
C GLU A 409 15.95 -2.97 9.84
N LEU A 410 16.92 -3.90 9.87
CA LEU A 410 16.97 -5.02 8.92
C LEU A 410 15.82 -6.00 9.15
N LEU A 411 15.41 -6.23 10.40
CA LEU A 411 14.25 -7.07 10.73
C LEU A 411 12.93 -6.42 10.32
N LEU A 412 12.82 -5.10 10.49
CA LEU A 412 11.66 -4.35 10.02
C LEU A 412 11.59 -4.34 8.48
N GLU A 413 12.73 -4.26 7.81
CA GLU A 413 12.84 -4.40 6.36
C GLU A 413 12.39 -5.80 5.89
N ASP A 414 12.82 -6.87 6.56
CA ASP A 414 12.35 -8.24 6.29
C ASP A 414 10.83 -8.39 6.44
N LEU A 415 10.27 -7.79 7.49
CA LEU A 415 8.83 -7.77 7.73
C LEU A 415 8.10 -7.00 6.61
N CYS A 416 8.50 -5.75 6.34
CA CYS A 416 7.83 -4.89 5.36
C CYS A 416 7.99 -5.38 3.91
N SER A 417 9.14 -5.97 3.55
CA SER A 417 9.40 -6.47 2.19
C SER A 417 8.57 -7.70 1.85
N SER A 418 8.24 -8.52 2.86
CA SER A 418 7.43 -9.73 2.70
C SER A 418 5.92 -9.51 2.85
N MET A 419 5.49 -8.34 3.32
CA MET A 419 4.07 -7.98 3.47
C MET A 419 3.46 -7.47 2.15
N GLU A 420 2.15 -7.66 2.03
CA GLU A 420 1.31 -7.09 0.98
C GLU A 420 -0.09 -6.78 1.51
N LEU A 421 -0.74 -5.78 0.94
CA LEU A 421 -2.10 -5.38 1.32
C LEU A 421 -3.12 -6.21 0.53
N GLY A 422 -3.99 -6.95 1.23
CA GLY A 422 -5.00 -7.80 0.60
C GLY A 422 -4.40 -8.86 -0.33
N SER A 423 -3.80 -9.89 0.27
CA SER A 423 -3.07 -10.94 -0.45
C SER A 423 -3.94 -11.72 -1.42
N ALA A 424 -3.58 -11.72 -2.69
CA ALA A 424 -4.27 -12.45 -3.73
C ALA A 424 -3.67 -13.85 -3.93
N TYR A 425 -4.52 -14.87 -3.81
CA TYR A 425 -4.14 -16.27 -3.99
C TYR A 425 -4.84 -16.85 -5.20
N ALA A 426 -4.07 -17.42 -6.12
CA ALA A 426 -4.59 -18.18 -7.26
C ALA A 426 -4.93 -19.61 -6.81
N LYS A 427 -6.10 -20.09 -7.22
CA LYS A 427 -6.48 -21.49 -7.03
C LYS A 427 -5.66 -22.40 -7.94
N THR A 428 -5.21 -23.53 -7.43
CA THR A 428 -4.29 -24.43 -8.15
C THR A 428 -4.95 -25.16 -9.32
N ASP A 429 -6.28 -25.20 -9.35
CA ASP A 429 -7.11 -25.76 -10.43
C ASP A 429 -7.41 -24.75 -11.55
N GLY A 430 -6.95 -23.50 -11.42
CA GLY A 430 -7.21 -22.43 -12.38
C GLY A 430 -8.63 -21.83 -12.31
N SER A 431 -9.46 -22.20 -11.33
CA SER A 431 -10.86 -21.73 -11.23
C SER A 431 -11.01 -20.30 -10.71
N GLY A 432 -9.91 -19.56 -10.56
CA GLY A 432 -9.89 -18.15 -10.23
C GLY A 432 -8.98 -17.80 -9.05
N GLU A 433 -9.31 -16.71 -8.39
CA GLU A 433 -8.51 -16.11 -7.31
C GLU A 433 -9.35 -15.86 -6.07
N VAL A 434 -8.70 -15.83 -4.92
CA VAL A 434 -9.29 -15.49 -3.63
C VAL A 434 -8.41 -14.47 -2.91
N LEU A 435 -9.04 -13.53 -2.23
CA LEU A 435 -8.34 -12.58 -1.36
C LEU A 435 -8.32 -13.15 0.06
N MET A 436 -7.16 -13.14 0.70
CA MET A 436 -7.00 -13.53 2.10
C MET A 436 -6.58 -12.34 2.96
N GLY A 437 -6.80 -12.49 4.27
CA GLY A 437 -6.66 -11.42 5.23
C GLY A 437 -7.92 -10.58 5.34
N ARG A 438 -7.96 -9.72 6.36
CA ARG A 438 -9.06 -8.78 6.55
C ARG A 438 -8.58 -7.41 6.10
N ARG A 439 -9.21 -6.87 5.07
CA ARG A 439 -8.98 -5.49 4.62
C ARG A 439 -10.26 -4.70 4.74
N MET A 440 -10.18 -3.53 5.36
CA MET A 440 -11.26 -2.56 5.34
C MET A 440 -10.74 -1.24 4.80
N PHE A 441 -11.57 -0.64 3.97
CA PHE A 441 -11.28 0.63 3.34
C PHE A 441 -12.57 1.44 3.32
N GLY A 442 -12.46 2.68 3.77
CA GLY A 442 -13.55 3.63 3.83
C GLY A 442 -13.05 4.94 3.32
N GLY A 443 -13.56 5.39 2.18
CA GLY A 443 -13.00 6.54 1.49
C GLY A 443 -14.04 7.54 1.10
N ALA A 444 -13.83 8.79 1.47
CA ALA A 444 -14.43 9.90 0.77
C ALA A 444 -13.37 10.48 -0.13
N ARG A 445 -13.04 9.79 -1.24
CA ARG A 445 -12.21 10.42 -2.26
C ARG A 445 -12.92 11.72 -2.64
N ASN A 446 -12.30 12.82 -2.25
CA ASN A 446 -12.78 14.17 -2.51
C ASN A 446 -11.68 14.81 -3.34
N ASP A 447 -11.37 14.20 -4.49
CA ASP A 447 -10.47 14.82 -5.45
C ASP A 447 -11.10 16.16 -5.80
N SER A 448 -10.38 17.22 -5.43
CA SER A 448 -10.93 18.47 -4.94
C SER A 448 -11.50 19.37 -6.03
N ARG A 449 -11.74 18.82 -7.22
CA ARG A 449 -11.86 19.55 -8.46
C ARG A 449 -12.87 18.86 -9.37
N PRO A 450 -13.91 19.56 -9.84
CA PRO A 450 -14.75 19.05 -10.92
C PRO A 450 -13.90 18.90 -12.18
N ASP A 451 -13.70 17.67 -12.63
CA ASP A 451 -12.62 17.29 -13.55
C ASP A 451 -13.15 16.70 -14.87
N ARG A 452 -14.44 16.40 -14.93
CA ARG A 452 -15.03 15.66 -16.05
C ARG A 452 -16.28 16.34 -16.58
N LEU A 453 -16.16 16.79 -17.82
CA LEU A 453 -17.21 17.39 -18.62
C LEU A 453 -17.86 16.31 -19.49
N GLN A 454 -19.19 16.25 -19.52
CA GLN A 454 -19.92 15.42 -20.48
C GLN A 454 -20.88 16.28 -21.31
N LEU A 455 -20.72 16.23 -22.63
CA LEU A 455 -21.51 16.96 -23.61
C LEU A 455 -22.50 16.02 -24.30
N THR A 456 -23.72 16.50 -24.52
CA THR A 456 -24.76 15.70 -25.19
C THR A 456 -24.46 15.52 -26.67
N GLY A 457 -24.32 14.26 -27.10
CA GLY A 457 -24.18 13.93 -28.52
C GLY A 457 -25.51 13.60 -29.19
N LEU A 458 -25.45 13.21 -30.47
CA LEU A 458 -26.62 13.12 -31.36
C LEU A 458 -27.63 12.01 -31.02
N ALA A 459 -27.25 11.00 -30.25
CA ALA A 459 -28.14 9.89 -29.90
C ALA A 459 -27.99 9.54 -28.42
N GLN A 460 -29.03 8.92 -27.85
CA GLN A 460 -29.03 8.45 -26.48
C GLN A 460 -27.83 7.52 -26.22
N GLY A 461 -27.07 7.79 -25.16
CA GLY A 461 -25.86 7.05 -24.81
C GLY A 461 -24.60 7.42 -25.62
N LYS A 462 -24.71 8.25 -26.67
CA LYS A 462 -23.56 8.73 -27.46
C LYS A 462 -23.08 10.10 -27.00
N HIS A 463 -22.81 10.25 -25.72
CA HIS A 463 -22.27 11.50 -25.15
C HIS A 463 -20.76 11.59 -25.37
N PHE A 464 -20.23 12.81 -25.47
CA PHE A 464 -18.78 13.03 -25.46
C PHE A 464 -18.32 13.34 -24.03
N ARG A 465 -17.30 12.65 -23.55
CA ARG A 465 -16.69 12.88 -22.23
C ARG A 465 -15.29 13.43 -22.39
N TRP A 466 -14.95 14.43 -21.59
CA TRP A 466 -13.61 15.01 -21.53
C TRP A 466 -13.17 15.15 -20.07
N PRO A 467 -11.92 14.76 -19.72
CA PRO A 467 -10.91 14.13 -20.57
C PRO A 467 -11.27 12.68 -20.93
N LEU A 468 -10.62 12.13 -21.98
CA LEU A 468 -10.72 10.72 -22.37
C LEU A 468 -9.98 9.88 -21.31
N SER A 469 -10.73 9.18 -20.45
CA SER A 469 -10.33 8.40 -19.25
C SER A 469 -8.83 8.13 -19.04
N GLY A 470 -8.31 8.46 -17.83
CA GLY A 470 -6.94 8.17 -17.38
C GLY A 470 -6.06 9.41 -17.13
N ARG A 471 -6.57 10.62 -17.41
CA ARG A 471 -5.87 11.90 -17.23
C ARG A 471 -6.76 12.95 -16.58
N GLN A 472 -7.41 12.58 -15.49
CA GLN A 472 -8.36 13.45 -14.79
C GLN A 472 -7.72 14.75 -14.30
N GLU A 473 -6.42 14.75 -14.03
CA GLU A 473 -5.67 15.96 -13.66
C GLU A 473 -5.44 16.95 -14.82
N SER A 474 -5.78 16.58 -16.07
CA SER A 474 -5.52 17.42 -17.25
C SER A 474 -6.56 18.52 -17.48
N PHE A 475 -7.73 18.44 -16.84
CA PHE A 475 -8.82 19.39 -16.98
C PHE A 475 -9.52 19.57 -15.63
N VAL A 476 -9.56 20.81 -15.13
CA VAL A 476 -10.11 21.14 -13.81
C VAL A 476 -10.99 22.38 -13.93
N VAL A 477 -12.28 22.28 -13.64
CA VAL A 477 -13.18 23.44 -13.54
C VAL A 477 -12.93 24.15 -12.22
N THR A 478 -12.57 25.43 -12.29
CA THR A 478 -12.31 26.30 -11.13
C THR A 478 -13.45 27.28 -10.84
N GLY A 479 -14.45 27.36 -11.71
CA GLY A 479 -15.64 28.18 -11.49
C GLY A 479 -16.76 27.88 -12.47
N VAL A 480 -18.01 28.05 -12.02
CA VAL A 480 -19.23 27.89 -12.83
C VAL A 480 -20.12 29.08 -12.57
N SER A 481 -20.53 29.79 -13.62
CA SER A 481 -21.47 30.92 -13.54
C SER A 481 -22.75 30.63 -14.32
N VAL A 482 -23.93 30.84 -13.71
CA VAL A 482 -25.25 30.67 -14.34
C VAL A 482 -26.04 31.96 -14.19
N GLY A 483 -26.50 32.54 -15.29
CA GLY A 483 -27.26 33.80 -15.25
C GLY A 483 -26.50 34.99 -14.64
N GLY A 484 -25.16 34.93 -14.60
CA GLY A 484 -24.30 35.94 -13.97
C GLY A 484 -23.95 35.66 -12.51
N GLU A 485 -24.52 34.63 -11.88
CA GLU A 485 -24.21 34.24 -10.50
C GLU A 485 -23.22 33.08 -10.47
N ASP A 486 -22.20 33.18 -9.62
CA ASP A 486 -21.23 32.10 -9.39
C ASP A 486 -21.80 31.05 -8.45
N LEU A 487 -21.68 29.77 -8.83
CA LEU A 487 -22.04 28.64 -7.98
C LEU A 487 -20.92 28.33 -6.99
N ASP A 488 -21.29 28.00 -5.76
CA ASP A 488 -20.35 27.48 -4.77
C ASP A 488 -19.99 26.02 -5.09
N LEU A 489 -18.77 25.81 -5.57
CA LEU A 489 -18.29 24.49 -5.99
C LEU A 489 -18.17 23.49 -4.83
N ASP A 490 -18.14 23.95 -3.57
CA ASP A 490 -18.06 23.08 -2.39
C ASP A 490 -19.42 22.49 -2.00
N THR A 491 -20.52 23.15 -2.33
CA THR A 491 -21.87 22.71 -1.97
C THR A 491 -22.70 22.24 -3.16
N VAL A 492 -22.46 22.76 -4.36
CA VAL A 492 -23.31 22.50 -5.53
C VAL A 492 -23.37 21.04 -5.96
N PHE A 493 -22.34 20.24 -5.63
CA PHE A 493 -22.28 18.81 -5.95
C PHE A 493 -22.92 17.90 -4.88
N LEU A 494 -23.26 18.43 -3.70
CA LEU A 494 -23.83 17.63 -2.60
C LEU A 494 -25.21 17.09 -2.99
N ARG A 495 -25.56 15.88 -2.55
CA ARG A 495 -26.93 15.34 -2.69
C ARG A 495 -27.98 16.21 -2.02
N GLU A 496 -27.63 16.75 -0.86
CA GLU A 496 -28.48 17.55 0.02
C GLU A 496 -27.74 18.86 0.35
N LEU A 497 -28.47 19.97 0.47
CA LEU A 497 -27.92 21.27 0.87
C LEU A 497 -28.10 21.46 2.39
N PRO A 498 -27.02 21.75 3.15
CA PRO A 498 -27.11 21.92 4.59
C PRO A 498 -27.66 23.30 4.99
N ASP A 499 -28.52 23.33 6.01
CA ASP A 499 -28.93 24.51 6.79
C ASP A 499 -28.38 24.37 8.22
N LEU A 500 -27.20 24.95 8.43
CA LEU A 500 -26.51 24.88 9.71
C LEU A 500 -27.21 25.66 10.84
N ALA A 501 -28.00 26.67 10.50
CA ALA A 501 -28.71 27.49 11.48
C ALA A 501 -29.94 26.76 12.01
N ALA A 502 -30.68 26.09 11.12
CA ALA A 502 -31.82 25.25 11.50
C ALA A 502 -31.40 23.85 12.00
N VAL A 503 -30.13 23.45 11.78
CA VAL A 503 -29.64 22.08 11.98
C VAL A 503 -30.53 21.11 11.20
N ASP A 504 -30.66 21.36 9.90
CA ASP A 504 -31.48 20.58 8.96
C ASP A 504 -30.86 20.60 7.56
N PHE A 505 -31.42 19.87 6.61
CA PHE A 505 -30.98 19.87 5.21
C PHE A 505 -32.14 19.51 4.27
N ALA A 506 -31.99 19.89 3.00
CA ALA A 506 -33.00 19.67 1.96
C ALA A 506 -32.38 19.24 0.62
N PRO A 507 -33.15 18.59 -0.27
CA PRO A 507 -32.61 18.06 -1.52
C PRO A 507 -31.98 19.14 -2.40
N ASN A 508 -30.80 18.86 -2.96
CA ASN A 508 -30.15 19.77 -3.89
C ASN A 508 -30.84 19.70 -5.27
N PRO A 509 -31.46 20.79 -5.76
CA PRO A 509 -32.18 20.77 -7.04
C PRO A 509 -31.28 20.60 -8.28
N ARG A 510 -29.96 20.79 -8.15
CA ARG A 510 -28.98 20.63 -9.25
C ARG A 510 -28.33 19.26 -9.28
N PHE A 511 -28.39 18.51 -8.19
CA PHE A 511 -27.86 17.16 -8.12
C PHE A 511 -28.72 16.23 -8.98
N LEU A 512 -28.08 15.53 -9.93
CA LEU A 512 -28.78 14.61 -10.81
C LEU A 512 -28.69 13.17 -10.30
N ARG A 513 -27.47 12.71 -10.00
CA ARG A 513 -27.17 11.34 -9.58
C ARG A 513 -25.69 11.18 -9.21
N THR A 514 -25.37 10.06 -8.57
CA THR A 514 -24.00 9.54 -8.47
C THR A 514 -23.77 8.50 -9.57
N VAL A 515 -22.65 8.57 -10.29
CA VAL A 515 -22.22 7.59 -11.30
C VAL A 515 -20.91 6.94 -10.88
N GLU A 516 -20.63 5.73 -11.39
CA GLU A 516 -19.38 4.99 -11.13
C GLU A 516 -19.10 4.65 -9.65
N GLY A 517 -20.00 5.03 -8.74
CA GLY A 517 -19.90 4.81 -7.30
C GLY A 517 -19.26 5.97 -6.54
N ASP A 518 -18.63 6.92 -7.22
CA ASP A 518 -17.87 8.04 -6.65
C ASP A 518 -18.25 9.42 -7.18
N TYR A 519 -18.85 9.53 -8.37
CA TYR A 519 -18.94 10.82 -9.05
C TYR A 519 -20.34 11.41 -8.92
N ASN A 520 -20.45 12.51 -8.19
CA ASN A 520 -21.67 13.30 -8.17
C ASN A 520 -21.76 14.16 -9.42
N VAL A 521 -22.93 14.16 -10.05
CA VAL A 521 -23.18 14.82 -11.34
C VAL A 521 -24.19 15.93 -11.17
N ILE A 522 -23.87 17.11 -11.70
CA ILE A 522 -24.78 18.26 -11.78
C ILE A 522 -25.05 18.66 -13.24
N ASP A 523 -26.19 19.30 -13.48
CA ASP A 523 -26.47 19.98 -14.75
C ASP A 523 -25.84 21.38 -14.76
N VAL A 524 -25.06 21.67 -15.81
CA VAL A 524 -24.43 22.98 -16.08
C VAL A 524 -24.74 23.46 -17.50
N ALA A 525 -25.78 22.93 -18.14
CA ALA A 525 -26.22 23.43 -19.44
C ALA A 525 -26.49 24.94 -19.38
N GLY A 526 -25.96 25.67 -20.36
CA GLY A 526 -26.10 27.13 -20.44
C GLY A 526 -25.18 27.94 -19.52
N ALA A 527 -24.32 27.30 -18.73
CA ALA A 527 -23.38 28.00 -17.84
C ALA A 527 -22.13 28.55 -18.57
N THR A 528 -21.38 29.40 -17.90
CA THR A 528 -19.98 29.71 -18.26
C THR A 528 -19.04 28.96 -17.30
N LEU A 529 -18.10 28.20 -17.85
CA LEU A 529 -17.10 27.45 -17.08
C LEU A 529 -15.74 28.14 -17.15
N ARG A 530 -15.06 28.28 -16.01
CA ARG A 530 -13.63 28.63 -15.93
C ARG A 530 -12.87 27.36 -15.62
N ALA A 531 -11.81 27.04 -16.36
CA ALA A 531 -11.05 25.81 -16.17
C ALA A 531 -9.54 26.01 -16.29
N LYS A 532 -8.79 25.24 -15.49
CA LYS A 532 -7.35 25.04 -15.59
C LYS A 532 -7.08 23.75 -16.37
N LEU A 533 -6.16 23.82 -17.32
CA LEU A 533 -5.78 22.71 -18.19
C LEU A 533 -4.30 22.42 -17.97
N SER A 534 -3.95 21.15 -17.73
CA SER A 534 -2.57 20.68 -17.83
C SER A 534 -2.42 20.01 -19.19
N VAL A 535 -1.85 20.74 -20.15
CA VAL A 535 -1.68 20.28 -21.52
C VAL A 535 -0.28 19.75 -21.76
N GLU A 536 -0.21 18.62 -22.46
CA GLU A 536 1.04 18.11 -23.00
C GLU A 536 1.41 18.85 -24.27
N ARG A 537 2.69 19.22 -24.36
CA ARG A 537 3.32 19.84 -25.53
C ARG A 537 4.71 19.27 -25.72
N PHE A 538 5.23 19.30 -26.94
CA PHE A 538 6.64 18.96 -27.17
C PHE A 538 7.53 20.17 -26.89
N SER A 539 8.62 19.95 -26.14
CA SER A 539 9.67 20.94 -25.85
C SER A 539 10.30 21.41 -27.16
N PRO A 540 10.34 22.72 -27.44
CA PRO A 540 11.00 23.25 -28.63
C PRO A 540 12.50 22.94 -28.68
N ARG A 541 13.13 22.66 -27.53
CA ARG A 541 14.58 22.45 -27.43
C ARG A 541 15.00 21.05 -27.85
N ASP A 542 14.31 20.02 -27.35
CA ASP A 542 14.73 18.62 -27.43
C ASP A 542 13.64 17.68 -27.96
N GLY A 543 12.39 18.16 -28.05
CA GLY A 543 11.27 17.38 -28.56
C GLY A 543 10.71 16.36 -27.57
N HIS A 544 11.08 16.42 -26.28
CA HIS A 544 10.43 15.65 -25.21
C HIS A 544 9.08 16.25 -24.84
N ILE A 545 8.20 15.45 -24.23
CA ILE A 545 6.89 15.92 -23.77
C ILE A 545 7.05 16.66 -22.45
N GLN A 546 6.49 17.86 -22.38
CA GLN A 546 6.36 18.65 -21.17
C GLN A 546 4.88 18.93 -20.88
N ARG A 547 4.53 19.01 -19.60
CA ARG A 547 3.20 19.46 -19.16
C ARG A 547 3.24 20.96 -18.89
N VAL A 548 2.29 21.69 -19.47
CA VAL A 548 2.15 23.14 -19.32
C VAL A 548 0.75 23.44 -18.80
N ASN A 549 0.67 24.25 -17.74
CA ASN A 549 -0.60 24.71 -17.22
C ASN A 549 -1.09 25.95 -17.98
N GLN A 550 -2.37 25.99 -18.30
CA GLN A 550 -3.04 27.12 -18.94
C GLN A 550 -4.48 27.24 -18.43
N GLU A 551 -5.10 28.40 -18.61
CA GLU A 551 -6.50 28.64 -18.25
C GLU A 551 -7.37 28.80 -19.49
N THR A 552 -8.64 28.42 -19.39
CA THR A 552 -9.63 28.56 -20.46
C THR A 552 -10.99 28.95 -19.88
N VAL A 553 -11.80 29.62 -20.70
CA VAL A 553 -13.19 29.97 -20.38
C VAL A 553 -14.08 29.38 -21.46
N ILE A 554 -15.06 28.58 -21.06
CA ILE A 554 -15.96 27.85 -21.97
C ILE A 554 -17.38 28.38 -21.76
N HIS A 555 -17.94 29.01 -22.79
CA HIS A 555 -19.32 29.50 -22.74
C HIS A 555 -20.27 28.43 -23.27
N LEU A 556 -21.13 27.89 -22.40
CA LEU A 556 -22.13 26.89 -22.76
C LEU A 556 -23.49 27.51 -23.10
N GLY A 557 -23.74 28.77 -22.73
CA GLY A 557 -24.97 29.50 -23.04
C GLY A 557 -25.04 30.05 -24.47
N PRO A 558 -26.10 30.83 -24.78
CA PRO A 558 -26.27 31.49 -26.07
C PRO A 558 -25.12 32.42 -26.45
N GLU A 559 -24.47 33.05 -25.48
CA GLU A 559 -23.30 33.92 -25.66
C GLU A 559 -22.08 33.18 -26.23
N GLY A 560 -22.02 31.86 -26.06
CA GLY A 560 -20.99 31.01 -26.65
C GLY A 560 -21.30 30.55 -28.08
N ALA A 561 -22.44 30.95 -28.66
CA ALA A 561 -22.83 30.53 -30.01
C ALA A 561 -21.78 31.00 -31.04
N GLY A 562 -21.27 30.06 -31.85
CA GLY A 562 -20.20 30.33 -32.81
C GLY A 562 -18.77 30.37 -32.23
N GLY A 563 -18.62 30.28 -30.91
CA GLY A 563 -17.30 30.25 -30.25
C GLY A 563 -16.55 28.94 -30.46
N ARG A 564 -15.22 28.99 -30.37
CA ARG A 564 -14.33 27.82 -30.38
C ARG A 564 -13.47 27.84 -29.12
N PHE A 565 -13.59 26.79 -28.31
CA PHE A 565 -13.00 26.73 -26.96
C PHE A 565 -12.02 25.56 -26.85
N PHE A 566 -10.80 25.82 -26.36
CA PHE A 566 -9.80 24.78 -26.19
C PHE A 566 -10.10 23.94 -24.95
N LEU A 567 -10.13 22.62 -25.11
CA LEU A 567 -10.38 21.66 -24.02
C LEU A 567 -9.09 21.03 -23.49
N GLY A 568 -8.05 20.89 -24.33
CA GLY A 568 -6.75 20.36 -23.92
C GLY A 568 -6.09 19.48 -24.98
N THR A 569 -5.13 18.65 -24.57
CA THR A 569 -4.40 17.75 -25.49
C THR A 569 -4.49 16.28 -25.08
N HIS A 570 -4.36 15.39 -26.06
CA HIS A 570 -4.28 13.95 -25.86
C HIS A 570 -3.14 13.36 -26.69
N LEU A 571 -2.20 12.67 -26.05
CA LEU A 571 -1.08 12.04 -26.74
C LEU A 571 -1.58 10.92 -27.67
N HIS A 572 -1.30 11.04 -28.96
CA HIS A 572 -1.67 10.02 -29.95
C HIS A 572 -0.55 8.99 -30.13
N SER A 573 0.67 9.47 -30.31
CA SER A 573 1.85 8.63 -30.52
C SER A 573 3.11 9.34 -30.06
N ALA A 574 3.71 8.88 -28.95
CA ALA A 574 5.00 9.39 -28.49
C ALA A 574 6.11 9.15 -29.53
N ALA A 575 6.15 7.97 -30.13
CA ALA A 575 7.16 7.59 -31.12
C ALA A 575 7.19 8.55 -32.33
N ASN A 576 6.01 8.94 -32.82
CA ASN A 576 5.88 9.86 -33.95
C ASN A 576 5.85 11.34 -33.54
N ARG A 577 5.88 11.63 -32.22
CA ARG A 577 5.67 12.95 -31.63
C ARG A 577 4.35 13.58 -32.08
N GLU A 578 3.26 12.82 -31.96
CA GLU A 578 1.92 13.22 -32.38
C GLU A 578 0.98 13.37 -31.19
N LEU A 579 0.23 14.47 -31.15
CA LEU A 579 -0.81 14.73 -30.17
C LEU A 579 -2.07 15.32 -30.82
N TYR A 580 -3.23 15.05 -30.24
CA TYR A 580 -4.46 15.73 -30.58
C TYR A 580 -4.61 17.01 -29.75
N GLU A 581 -4.93 18.11 -30.42
CA GLU A 581 -5.46 19.33 -29.81
C GLU A 581 -6.99 19.28 -29.89
N VAL A 582 -7.66 19.32 -28.75
CA VAL A 582 -9.11 19.06 -28.66
C VAL A 582 -9.87 20.36 -28.37
N TRP A 583 -10.87 20.64 -29.21
CA TRP A 583 -11.64 21.88 -29.21
C TRP A 583 -13.13 21.61 -29.17
N LEU A 584 -13.88 22.40 -28.42
CA LEU A 584 -15.33 22.54 -28.55
C LEU A 584 -15.64 23.66 -29.54
N ASP A 585 -16.23 23.32 -30.69
CA ASP A 585 -16.68 24.28 -31.71
C ASP A 585 -18.21 24.41 -31.65
N ARG A 586 -18.68 25.54 -31.11
CA ARG A 586 -20.11 25.87 -30.98
C ARG A 586 -20.74 26.36 -32.27
N GLY A 587 -19.96 26.78 -33.27
CA GLY A 587 -20.48 27.13 -34.59
C GLY A 587 -20.86 25.89 -35.39
N LYS A 588 -20.11 24.81 -35.22
CA LYS A 588 -20.36 23.52 -35.88
C LYS A 588 -21.13 22.51 -35.02
N ASN A 589 -21.42 22.86 -33.77
CA ASN A 589 -21.97 21.93 -32.76
C ASN A 589 -21.16 20.63 -32.72
N ALA A 590 -19.84 20.72 -32.55
CA ALA A 590 -18.97 19.55 -32.59
C ALA A 590 -17.77 19.69 -31.65
N VAL A 591 -17.21 18.55 -31.24
CA VAL A 591 -15.84 18.48 -30.75
C VAL A 591 -14.92 18.14 -31.91
N ILE A 592 -13.84 18.90 -32.04
CA ILE A 592 -12.83 18.74 -33.09
C ILE A 592 -11.49 18.42 -32.42
N ALA A 593 -10.94 17.25 -32.71
CA ALA A 593 -9.61 16.85 -32.31
C ALA A 593 -8.66 16.95 -33.51
N GLU A 594 -7.79 17.96 -33.53
CA GLU A 594 -6.84 18.22 -34.60
C GLU A 594 -5.51 17.53 -34.28
N LEU A 595 -5.06 16.63 -35.17
CA LEU A 595 -3.77 15.96 -34.99
C LEU A 595 -2.63 16.93 -35.32
N THR A 596 -1.70 17.10 -34.40
CA THR A 596 -0.44 17.82 -34.62
C THR A 596 0.74 16.86 -34.48
N ARG A 597 1.83 17.16 -35.18
CA ARG A 597 3.10 16.44 -35.12
C ARG A 597 4.23 17.44 -34.86
N ALA A 598 5.08 17.16 -33.87
CA ALA A 598 6.29 17.93 -33.68
C ALA A 598 7.34 17.53 -34.73
N GLU A 599 7.79 18.51 -35.50
CA GLU A 599 8.83 18.36 -36.50
C GLU A 599 10.02 19.23 -36.11
N ARG A 600 11.23 18.69 -36.31
CA ARG A 600 12.46 19.46 -36.11
C ARG A 600 12.70 20.34 -37.33
N ASP A 601 12.73 21.65 -37.13
CA ASP A 601 13.09 22.62 -38.15
C ASP A 601 14.58 22.48 -38.50
N PRO A 602 14.93 22.17 -39.75
CA PRO A 602 16.33 22.06 -40.18
C PRO A 602 17.13 23.35 -40.03
N ALA A 603 16.49 24.52 -40.11
CA ALA A 603 17.17 25.82 -40.10
C ALA A 603 17.51 26.29 -38.68
N THR A 604 16.59 26.10 -37.73
CA THR A 604 16.76 26.54 -36.33
C THR A 604 17.21 25.40 -35.41
N GLY A 605 17.04 24.15 -35.83
CA GLY A 605 17.30 22.97 -35.02
C GLY A 605 16.26 22.73 -33.91
N LEU A 606 15.23 23.58 -33.83
CA LEU A 606 14.17 23.54 -32.83
C LEU A 606 12.99 22.68 -33.27
N TRP A 607 12.24 22.15 -32.32
CA TRP A 607 11.00 21.43 -32.57
C TRP A 607 9.80 22.36 -32.60
N ALA A 608 8.91 22.17 -33.56
CA ALA A 608 7.66 22.90 -33.68
C ALA A 608 6.49 21.96 -34.02
N SER A 609 5.37 22.13 -33.34
CA SER A 609 4.13 21.40 -33.65
C SER A 609 3.50 21.95 -34.93
N LYS A 610 3.21 21.06 -35.88
CA LYS A 610 2.47 21.38 -37.10
C LYS A 610 1.23 20.51 -37.22
N ALA A 611 0.13 21.09 -37.70
CA ALA A 611 -1.09 20.34 -37.98
C ALA A 611 -0.83 19.30 -39.07
N VAL A 612 -1.35 18.09 -38.88
CA VAL A 612 -1.33 17.02 -39.89
C VAL A 612 -2.60 17.14 -40.74
N PRO A 613 -2.50 17.54 -42.03
CA PRO A 613 -3.67 17.81 -42.85
C PRO A 613 -4.60 16.60 -42.99
N GLY A 614 -5.91 16.82 -42.94
CA GLY A 614 -6.92 15.77 -43.15
C GLY A 614 -7.05 14.73 -42.04
N ARG A 615 -6.33 14.88 -40.92
CA ARG A 615 -6.32 13.94 -39.79
C ARG A 615 -7.09 14.45 -38.56
N ALA A 616 -7.98 15.42 -38.75
CA ALA A 616 -8.87 15.87 -37.69
C ALA A 616 -10.02 14.87 -37.48
N THR A 617 -10.36 14.60 -36.23
CA THR A 617 -11.54 13.83 -35.85
C THR A 617 -12.64 14.79 -35.43
N VAL A 618 -13.84 14.65 -36.00
CA VAL A 618 -15.00 15.49 -35.69
C VAL A 618 -16.08 14.64 -35.06
N ILE A 619 -16.52 15.03 -33.86
CA ILE A 619 -17.59 14.37 -33.11
C ILE A 619 -18.75 15.37 -33.03
N ALA A 620 -19.80 15.09 -33.80
CA ALA A 620 -21.00 15.94 -33.80
C ALA A 620 -21.75 15.86 -32.46
N LEU A 621 -22.21 17.01 -31.98
CA LEU A 621 -22.96 17.20 -30.75
C LEU A 621 -24.42 17.56 -31.07
N HIS A 622 -25.29 17.43 -30.06
CA HIS A 622 -26.68 17.83 -30.19
C HIS A 622 -26.83 19.36 -30.34
N PRO A 623 -27.74 19.88 -31.20
CA PRO A 623 -27.91 21.33 -31.39
C PRO A 623 -28.32 22.08 -30.12
N SER A 624 -29.15 21.45 -29.28
CA SER A 624 -29.35 21.89 -27.90
C SER A 624 -28.28 21.24 -27.04
N LEU A 625 -27.21 21.97 -26.76
CA LEU A 625 -26.05 21.42 -26.05
C LEU A 625 -26.38 21.25 -24.56
N GLY A 626 -26.79 20.05 -24.18
CA GLY A 626 -26.77 19.62 -22.78
C GLY A 626 -25.34 19.42 -22.30
N CYS A 627 -25.09 19.74 -21.03
CA CYS A 627 -23.78 19.58 -20.42
C CYS A 627 -23.90 19.23 -18.94
N THR A 628 -23.26 18.14 -18.54
CA THR A 628 -23.13 17.79 -17.13
C THR A 628 -21.68 17.86 -16.70
N LEU A 629 -21.46 18.26 -15.46
CA LEU A 629 -20.17 18.28 -14.81
C LEU A 629 -20.19 17.26 -13.68
N SER A 630 -19.11 16.52 -13.51
CA SER A 630 -18.95 15.60 -12.39
C SER A 630 -17.74 15.94 -11.53
N ARG A 631 -17.87 15.65 -10.25
CA ARG A 631 -16.81 15.75 -9.24
C ARG A 631 -16.73 14.41 -8.51
N GLU A 632 -15.52 13.88 -8.35
CA GLU A 632 -15.31 12.72 -7.47
C GLU A 632 -15.60 13.16 -6.03
N MET A 633 -16.70 12.68 -5.47
CA MET A 633 -17.15 13.07 -4.15
C MET A 633 -17.92 11.93 -3.50
N LYS A 634 -17.23 11.23 -2.60
CA LYS A 634 -17.79 10.15 -1.78
C LYS A 634 -18.18 10.57 -0.37
N ILE A 635 -17.92 11.83 0.01
CA ILE A 635 -18.17 12.33 1.37
C ILE A 635 -19.66 12.31 1.75
N ASP A 636 -20.58 12.28 0.77
CA ASP A 636 -22.02 12.22 1.02
C ASP A 636 -22.51 10.92 1.67
N ASP A 637 -21.72 9.83 1.63
CA ASP A 637 -22.08 8.54 2.22
C ASP A 637 -21.18 8.19 3.43
N PRO A 638 -21.57 8.56 4.66
CA PRO A 638 -20.78 8.25 5.84
C PRO A 638 -20.73 6.76 6.17
N ALA A 639 -21.58 5.92 5.55
CA ALA A 639 -21.48 4.47 5.73
C ALA A 639 -20.11 3.93 5.27
N MET A 640 -19.46 4.63 4.33
CA MET A 640 -18.13 4.30 3.85
C MET A 640 -17.08 4.32 4.97
N PHE A 641 -17.19 5.23 5.94
CA PHE A 641 -16.27 5.32 7.08
C PHE A 641 -16.71 4.52 8.29
N GLN A 642 -18.01 4.22 8.41
CA GLN A 642 -18.61 3.72 9.64
C GLN A 642 -17.98 2.42 10.14
N ALA A 643 -17.63 1.48 9.26
CA ALA A 643 -16.99 0.23 9.65
C ALA A 643 -15.62 0.46 10.33
N LEU A 644 -14.83 1.38 9.80
CA LEU A 644 -13.50 1.73 10.34
C LEU A 644 -13.60 2.57 11.61
N LEU A 645 -14.53 3.53 11.66
CA LEU A 645 -14.82 4.27 12.88
C LEU A 645 -15.32 3.34 13.99
N ASN A 646 -16.10 2.30 13.67
CA ASN A 646 -16.50 1.28 14.63
C ASN A 646 -15.30 0.46 15.13
N GLU A 647 -14.36 0.09 14.27
CA GLU A 647 -13.17 -0.63 14.70
C GLU A 647 -12.27 0.22 15.60
N ALA A 648 -12.15 1.51 15.29
CA ALA A 648 -11.43 2.45 16.12
C ALA A 648 -12.11 2.72 17.46
N VAL A 649 -13.37 3.17 17.43
CA VAL A 649 -14.08 3.66 18.62
C VAL A 649 -14.74 2.54 19.41
N ARG A 650 -15.33 1.54 18.73
CA ARG A 650 -16.13 0.47 19.35
C ARG A 650 -15.39 -0.86 19.51
N ALA A 651 -14.20 -1.02 18.94
CA ALA A 651 -13.30 -2.15 19.26
C ALA A 651 -11.97 -1.71 19.89
N GLY A 652 -11.67 -0.41 19.89
CA GLY A 652 -10.44 0.15 20.45
C GLY A 652 -9.19 -0.15 19.62
N ARG A 653 -9.35 -0.52 18.34
CA ARG A 653 -8.25 -0.92 17.45
C ARG A 653 -7.74 0.28 16.66
N SER A 654 -6.43 0.42 16.52
CA SER A 654 -5.88 1.49 15.68
C SER A 654 -6.27 1.26 14.22
N ILE A 655 -6.51 2.35 13.50
CA ILE A 655 -6.70 2.36 12.05
C ILE A 655 -5.64 3.29 11.43
N CYS A 656 -5.63 3.38 10.12
CA CYS A 656 -4.83 4.33 9.34
C CYS A 656 -5.75 5.33 8.66
N ALA A 657 -5.22 6.51 8.36
CA ALA A 657 -5.99 7.56 7.71
C ALA A 657 -5.13 8.36 6.76
N ASP A 658 -5.74 8.81 5.66
CA ASP A 658 -5.21 9.80 4.75
C ASP A 658 -5.95 11.12 4.99
N THR A 659 -5.22 12.13 5.42
CA THR A 659 -5.74 13.40 5.97
C THR A 659 -5.32 14.63 5.17
N ASP A 660 -4.64 14.50 4.02
CA ASP A 660 -4.12 15.62 3.23
C ASP A 660 -4.30 15.47 1.70
N MET A 661 -4.47 16.62 1.03
CA MET A 661 -4.65 16.78 -0.44
C MET A 661 -3.37 17.20 -1.18
N LEU A 662 -2.23 17.30 -0.50
CA LEU A 662 -0.95 17.70 -1.11
C LEU A 662 -0.01 16.49 -1.15
N ALA A 663 0.32 16.07 -2.38
CA ALA A 663 1.12 14.91 -2.68
C ALA A 663 2.54 15.09 -2.10
N GLU A 664 2.88 14.27 -1.10
CA GLU A 664 4.21 13.70 -0.87
C GLU A 664 4.24 12.72 0.31
N VAL A 665 3.24 12.70 1.21
CA VAL A 665 3.08 11.64 2.23
C VAL A 665 1.60 11.35 2.50
N TRP A 666 1.12 10.20 2.04
CA TRP A 666 -0.25 9.69 2.24
C TRP A 666 -0.35 9.21 3.70
N ASN A 667 -1.28 9.77 4.48
CA ASN A 667 -1.12 9.85 5.94
C ASN A 667 -1.10 8.48 6.67
N GLY A 668 -0.51 8.44 7.87
CA GLY A 668 -0.14 7.20 8.57
C GLY A 668 -1.15 6.66 9.58
N VAL A 669 -0.64 5.96 10.60
CA VAL A 669 -1.45 5.46 11.72
C VAL A 669 -2.24 6.59 12.40
N VAL A 670 -3.51 6.33 12.72
CA VAL A 670 -4.35 7.24 13.51
C VAL A 670 -3.92 7.18 14.97
N THR A 671 -3.57 8.33 15.52
CA THR A 671 -3.10 8.46 16.91
C THR A 671 -4.17 9.01 17.85
N ARG A 672 -5.20 9.66 17.30
CA ARG A 672 -6.31 10.21 18.08
C ARG A 672 -7.57 10.38 17.22
N ILE A 673 -8.73 10.08 17.80
CA ILE A 673 -10.03 10.45 17.26
C ILE A 673 -10.80 11.21 18.34
N THR A 674 -11.41 12.32 17.99
CA THR A 674 -12.31 13.07 18.87
C THR A 674 -13.66 13.19 18.20
N SER A 675 -14.71 12.69 18.84
CA SER A 675 -16.08 12.76 18.31
C SER A 675 -16.99 13.56 19.23
N ALA A 676 -17.83 14.41 18.65
CA ALA A 676 -18.76 15.26 19.40
C ALA A 676 -20.07 15.48 18.64
N ARG A 677 -21.18 15.47 19.38
CA ARG A 677 -22.46 15.99 18.91
C ARG A 677 -22.50 17.49 19.16
N ILE A 678 -22.49 18.27 18.09
CA ILE A 678 -22.35 19.73 18.11
C ILE A 678 -23.70 20.42 18.35
N ALA A 679 -24.76 19.92 17.71
CA ALA A 679 -26.10 20.50 17.82
C ALA A 679 -27.18 19.44 17.55
N VAL A 680 -28.40 19.70 18.01
CA VAL A 680 -29.57 18.82 17.83
C VAL A 680 -30.80 19.65 17.52
N ASN A 681 -31.58 19.23 16.53
CA ASN A 681 -32.94 19.65 16.28
C ASN A 681 -33.88 18.48 16.61
N GLU A 682 -34.44 18.47 17.83
CA GLU A 682 -35.27 17.36 18.32
C GLU A 682 -36.56 17.19 17.50
N ALA A 683 -37.16 18.30 17.07
CA ALA A 683 -38.42 18.28 16.32
C ALA A 683 -38.27 17.61 14.95
N ARG A 684 -37.11 17.79 14.30
CA ARG A 684 -36.77 17.17 13.01
C ARG A 684 -35.96 15.88 13.16
N ARG A 685 -35.54 15.54 14.39
CA ARG A 685 -34.60 14.46 14.71
C ARG A 685 -33.32 14.54 13.88
N VAL A 686 -32.79 15.75 13.73
CA VAL A 686 -31.53 15.98 13.02
C VAL A 686 -30.43 16.31 14.03
N GLU A 687 -29.29 15.65 13.93
CA GLU A 687 -28.12 15.87 14.78
C GLU A 687 -26.94 16.32 13.93
N ARG A 688 -26.17 17.29 14.42
CA ARG A 688 -24.87 17.69 13.85
C ARG A 688 -23.76 16.98 14.60
N TRP A 689 -22.95 16.21 13.90
CA TRP A 689 -21.83 15.45 14.44
C TRP A 689 -20.52 15.86 13.79
N ARG A 690 -19.46 15.90 14.60
CA ARG A 690 -18.09 16.12 14.14
C ARG A 690 -17.18 15.00 14.68
N VAL A 691 -16.30 14.49 13.82
CA VAL A 691 -15.27 13.51 14.13
C VAL A 691 -13.94 14.03 13.62
N ASP A 692 -13.09 14.51 14.52
CA ASP A 692 -11.71 14.90 14.22
C ASP A 692 -10.79 13.67 14.28
N VAL A 693 -9.97 13.49 13.24
CA VAL A 693 -9.01 12.40 13.09
C VAL A 693 -7.61 12.99 13.03
N VAL A 694 -6.73 12.55 13.93
CA VAL A 694 -5.31 12.90 13.95
C VAL A 694 -4.50 11.67 13.55
N ALA A 695 -3.85 11.74 12.39
CA ALA A 695 -2.88 10.77 11.91
C ALA A 695 -1.45 11.25 12.19
N ARG A 696 -0.46 10.37 11.99
CA ARG A 696 0.96 10.70 12.23
C ARG A 696 1.41 11.99 11.51
N PHE A 697 0.99 12.19 10.27
CA PHE A 697 1.46 13.30 9.42
C PHE A 697 0.42 14.38 9.15
N GLY A 698 -0.77 14.29 9.77
CA GLY A 698 -1.83 15.23 9.47
C GLY A 698 -3.07 15.11 10.34
N ARG A 699 -4.03 15.99 10.06
CA ARG A 699 -5.30 16.11 10.77
C ARG A 699 -6.40 16.38 9.77
N ALA A 700 -7.51 15.70 9.94
CA ALA A 700 -8.70 15.89 9.14
C ALA A 700 -9.96 15.75 10.01
N SER A 701 -11.10 16.17 9.48
CA SER A 701 -12.38 16.18 10.18
C SER A 701 -13.47 15.66 9.27
N LEU A 702 -14.36 14.85 9.82
CA LEU A 702 -15.61 14.44 9.22
C LEU A 702 -16.73 15.17 9.96
N GLU A 703 -17.57 15.93 9.27
CA GLU A 703 -18.66 16.67 9.90
C GLU A 703 -19.95 16.53 9.07
N TYR A 704 -21.03 16.15 9.75
CA TYR A 704 -22.29 15.73 9.12
C TYR A 704 -23.51 16.21 9.90
N LEU A 705 -24.57 16.52 9.17
CA LEU A 705 -25.94 16.47 9.65
C LEU A 705 -26.50 15.07 9.41
N VAL A 706 -27.21 14.53 10.41
CA VAL A 706 -27.74 13.18 10.41
C VAL A 706 -29.21 13.26 10.76
N ARG A 707 -30.10 12.85 9.85
CA ARG A 707 -31.53 12.71 10.14
C ARG A 707 -31.81 11.30 10.66
N LEU A 708 -32.54 11.20 11.77
CA LEU A 708 -32.86 9.94 12.44
C LEU A 708 -34.35 9.58 12.33
N ASN A 709 -34.63 8.29 12.19
CA ASN A 709 -35.99 7.74 12.26
C ASN A 709 -36.55 7.76 13.69
N ALA A 710 -37.79 7.30 13.86
CA ALA A 710 -38.47 7.24 15.15
C ALA A 710 -37.80 6.31 16.19
N GLU A 711 -36.95 5.37 15.75
CA GLU A 711 -36.20 4.44 16.61
C GLU A 711 -34.74 4.87 16.85
N GLY A 712 -34.28 5.96 16.21
CA GLY A 712 -32.92 6.48 16.31
C GLY A 712 -31.91 5.86 15.33
N HIS A 713 -32.35 5.23 14.25
CA HIS A 713 -31.47 4.88 13.13
C HIS A 713 -31.34 6.04 12.16
N SER A 714 -30.16 6.19 11.55
CA SER A 714 -29.94 7.19 10.51
C SER A 714 -30.75 6.87 9.25
N GLU A 715 -31.50 7.86 8.77
CA GLU A 715 -32.27 7.82 7.52
C GLU A 715 -31.54 8.53 6.38
N ALA A 716 -30.93 9.68 6.68
CA ALA A 716 -30.26 10.52 5.70
C ALA A 716 -29.10 11.28 6.34
N TRP A 717 -28.16 11.68 5.49
CA TRP A 717 -26.93 12.35 5.89
C TRP A 717 -26.64 13.50 4.93
N CYS A 718 -26.04 14.57 5.45
CA CYS A 718 -25.58 15.69 4.65
C CYS A 718 -24.22 16.15 5.22
N PRO A 719 -23.13 16.08 4.44
CA PRO A 719 -21.82 16.55 4.91
C PRO A 719 -21.80 18.08 5.03
N ILE A 720 -20.95 18.58 5.92
CA ILE A 720 -20.73 20.02 6.06
C ILE A 720 -19.55 20.45 5.18
N PRO A 721 -19.74 21.45 4.28
CA PRO A 721 -18.68 21.96 3.42
C PRO A 721 -17.59 22.70 4.21
N GLY A 722 -16.44 22.93 3.57
CA GLY A 722 -15.36 23.76 4.12
C GLY A 722 -14.51 23.11 5.21
N ILE A 723 -14.71 21.82 5.50
CA ILE A 723 -13.86 21.04 6.40
C ILE A 723 -12.70 20.38 5.64
N ARG A 724 -11.55 20.22 6.30
CA ARG A 724 -10.46 19.37 5.80
C ARG A 724 -10.86 17.91 5.98
N ALA A 725 -11.59 17.37 5.00
CA ALA A 725 -12.13 16.02 5.05
C ALA A 725 -11.02 14.95 5.12
N VAL A 726 -11.36 13.81 5.74
CA VAL A 726 -10.54 12.60 5.64
C VAL A 726 -10.75 12.01 4.24
N ASP A 727 -9.68 11.80 3.48
CA ASP A 727 -9.78 11.24 2.12
C ASP A 727 -10.05 9.73 2.23
N PHE A 728 -9.27 9.03 3.04
CA PHE A 728 -9.45 7.60 3.33
C PHE A 728 -9.20 7.26 4.80
N LEU A 729 -9.94 6.29 5.30
CA LEU A 729 -9.63 5.46 6.45
C LEU A 729 -9.39 4.05 5.95
N TRP A 730 -8.43 3.34 6.54
CA TRP A 730 -8.24 1.92 6.24
C TRP A 730 -7.62 1.17 7.41
N SER A 731 -7.69 -0.14 7.33
CA SER A 731 -7.02 -1.06 8.22
C SER A 731 -6.80 -2.36 7.50
N ASP A 732 -5.69 -3.01 7.76
CA ASP A 732 -5.35 -4.30 7.18
C ASP A 732 -4.82 -5.24 8.25
N TRP A 733 -5.28 -6.48 8.23
CA TRP A 733 -4.75 -7.59 9.02
C TRP A 733 -4.18 -8.61 8.04
N PRO A 734 -2.86 -8.52 7.79
CA PRO A 734 -2.22 -9.30 6.75
C PRO A 734 -2.36 -10.80 6.98
N ASP A 735 -2.59 -11.51 5.88
CA ASP A 735 -2.51 -12.96 5.78
C ASP A 735 -1.70 -13.28 4.52
N VAL A 736 -0.38 -13.40 4.70
CA VAL A 736 0.60 -13.42 3.63
C VAL A 736 1.48 -14.67 3.79
N GLY A 737 1.55 -15.50 2.76
CA GLY A 737 2.31 -16.74 2.80
C GLY A 737 2.35 -17.39 1.44
N ALA A 738 3.32 -18.27 1.20
CA ALA A 738 3.57 -18.88 -0.10
C ALA A 738 2.35 -19.68 -0.63
N LYS A 739 1.66 -20.38 0.27
CA LYS A 739 0.43 -21.12 0.01
C LYS A 739 -0.51 -21.04 1.21
N ALA A 740 -1.77 -21.31 0.97
CA ALA A 740 -2.80 -21.42 2.01
C ALA A 740 -3.84 -22.48 1.63
N ARG A 741 -4.69 -22.82 2.60
CA ARG A 741 -5.83 -23.75 2.42
C ARG A 741 -7.14 -22.97 2.56
N LEU A 742 -8.07 -23.19 1.63
CA LEU A 742 -9.43 -22.66 1.68
C LEU A 742 -10.41 -23.83 1.55
N GLY A 743 -11.07 -24.21 2.66
CA GLY A 743 -11.84 -25.44 2.69
C GLY A 743 -10.93 -26.65 2.43
N ASN A 744 -11.16 -27.36 1.32
CA ASN A 744 -10.32 -28.49 0.90
C ASN A 744 -9.32 -28.14 -0.21
N ASP A 745 -9.34 -26.91 -0.72
CA ASP A 745 -8.52 -26.51 -1.85
C ASP A 745 -7.24 -25.81 -1.40
N TRP A 746 -6.18 -26.06 -2.16
CA TRP A 746 -4.91 -25.35 -2.02
C TRP A 746 -4.91 -24.13 -2.93
N VAL A 747 -4.39 -23.03 -2.40
CA VAL A 747 -4.22 -21.79 -3.13
C VAL A 747 -2.80 -21.28 -2.96
N VAL A 748 -2.26 -20.64 -3.99
CA VAL A 748 -0.87 -20.17 -4.05
C VAL A 748 -0.86 -18.66 -4.18
N ASN A 749 0.00 -18.00 -3.41
CA ASN A 749 0.10 -16.55 -3.46
C ASN A 749 0.59 -16.09 -4.84
N ARG A 750 -0.26 -15.34 -5.54
CA ARG A 750 0.01 -14.89 -6.91
C ARG A 750 1.15 -13.90 -6.94
N THR A 751 1.12 -12.91 -6.05
CA THR A 751 2.15 -11.87 -6.00
C THR A 751 3.53 -12.45 -5.75
N MET A 752 3.66 -13.39 -4.81
CA MET A 752 4.92 -14.07 -4.53
C MET A 752 5.42 -14.85 -5.74
N ARG A 753 4.53 -15.53 -6.45
CA ARG A 753 4.90 -16.26 -7.68
C ARG A 753 5.33 -15.30 -8.79
N ASP A 754 4.55 -14.26 -9.05
CA ASP A 754 4.79 -13.29 -10.12
C ASP A 754 6.08 -12.48 -9.86
N ARG A 755 6.48 -12.31 -8.59
CA ARG A 755 7.78 -11.73 -8.17
C ARG A 755 8.94 -12.73 -8.15
N GLY A 756 8.71 -14.01 -8.44
CA GLY A 756 9.74 -15.06 -8.37
C GLY A 756 10.18 -15.44 -6.96
N LEU A 757 9.43 -15.05 -5.92
CA LEU A 757 9.69 -15.39 -4.51
C LEU A 757 9.43 -16.87 -4.22
N ILE A 758 8.55 -17.49 -5.02
CA ILE A 758 8.19 -18.90 -4.91
C ILE A 758 8.17 -19.56 -6.29
N THR A 759 8.37 -20.88 -6.31
CA THR A 759 8.20 -21.71 -7.51
C THR A 759 7.15 -22.76 -7.26
N VAL A 760 6.21 -22.91 -8.20
CA VAL A 760 5.14 -23.92 -8.13
C VAL A 760 5.50 -25.07 -9.06
N LEU A 761 5.62 -26.27 -8.49
CA LEU A 761 5.83 -27.51 -9.24
C LEU A 761 4.53 -28.31 -9.23
N GLN A 762 4.15 -28.86 -10.37
CA GLN A 762 3.12 -29.89 -10.39
C GLN A 762 3.68 -31.16 -9.76
N SER A 763 2.98 -31.69 -8.77
CA SER A 763 3.40 -32.89 -8.06
C SER A 763 2.19 -33.77 -7.78
N PRO A 764 2.09 -34.96 -8.40
CA PRO A 764 1.04 -35.93 -8.09
C PRO A 764 1.10 -36.42 -6.63
N ALA A 765 2.28 -36.34 -6.00
CA ALA A 765 2.50 -36.67 -4.60
C ALA A 765 2.15 -35.52 -3.64
N GLY A 766 2.02 -34.28 -4.16
CA GLY A 766 1.62 -33.11 -3.39
C GLY A 766 0.10 -33.02 -3.27
N ARG A 767 -0.42 -32.76 -2.07
CA ARG A 767 -1.86 -32.49 -1.89
C ARG A 767 -2.25 -31.23 -2.68
N GLY A 768 -3.35 -31.29 -3.42
CA GLY A 768 -3.75 -30.24 -4.36
C GLY A 768 -3.00 -30.26 -5.70
N GLY A 769 -2.19 -31.29 -5.97
CA GLY A 769 -1.46 -31.47 -7.23
C GLY A 769 -0.25 -30.55 -7.40
N VAL A 770 0.12 -29.79 -6.37
CA VAL A 770 1.22 -28.82 -6.42
C VAL A 770 2.15 -28.90 -5.22
N TYR A 771 3.40 -28.53 -5.45
CA TYR A 771 4.41 -28.29 -4.41
C TYR A 771 4.99 -26.89 -4.59
N VAL A 772 5.04 -26.12 -3.49
CA VAL A 772 5.55 -24.75 -3.51
C VAL A 772 6.93 -24.74 -2.88
N GLN A 773 7.93 -24.29 -3.65
CA GLN A 773 9.29 -24.02 -3.20
C GLN A 773 9.36 -22.56 -2.73
N ASP A 774 9.69 -22.36 -1.46
CA ASP A 774 9.57 -21.10 -0.72
C ASP A 774 10.74 -20.90 0.26
N ASP A 775 11.91 -21.43 -0.10
CA ASP A 775 13.10 -21.47 0.75
C ASP A 775 13.48 -20.07 1.29
N HIS A 776 13.43 -19.02 0.47
CA HIS A 776 13.69 -17.65 0.90
C HIS A 776 12.71 -17.15 1.96
N ILE A 777 11.40 -17.23 1.68
CA ILE A 777 10.36 -16.74 2.60
C ILE A 777 10.39 -17.51 3.92
N LYS A 778 10.63 -18.82 3.87
CA LYS A 778 10.82 -19.65 5.07
C LYS A 778 11.96 -19.13 5.93
N HIS A 779 13.12 -18.81 5.34
CA HIS A 779 14.28 -18.28 6.07
C HIS A 779 14.02 -16.90 6.66
N VAL A 780 13.33 -16.02 5.93
CA VAL A 780 12.90 -14.70 6.44
C VAL A 780 11.99 -14.88 7.66
N TYR A 781 10.96 -15.73 7.56
CA TYR A 781 10.01 -15.94 8.65
C TYR A 781 10.62 -16.67 9.86
N GLU A 782 11.54 -17.61 9.67
CA GLU A 782 12.28 -18.23 10.79
C GLU A 782 13.17 -17.21 11.52
N ARG A 783 13.78 -16.27 10.79
CA ARG A 783 14.61 -15.20 11.36
C ARG A 783 13.76 -14.20 12.14
N LEU A 784 12.64 -13.76 11.55
CA LEU A 784 11.66 -12.90 12.22
C LEU A 784 11.11 -13.58 13.47
N TRP A 785 10.73 -14.87 13.38
CA TRP A 785 10.23 -15.62 14.53
C TRP A 785 11.27 -15.70 15.65
N ALA A 786 12.53 -16.02 15.33
CA ALA A 786 13.60 -16.08 16.32
C ALA A 786 13.78 -14.72 17.02
N ALA A 787 13.85 -13.63 16.26
CA ALA A 787 14.03 -12.29 16.84
C ALA A 787 12.82 -11.85 17.69
N LEU A 788 11.59 -12.11 17.23
CA LEU A 788 10.36 -11.68 17.89
C LEU A 788 9.94 -12.56 19.08
N SER A 789 10.42 -13.80 19.14
CA SER A 789 10.27 -14.68 20.32
C SER A 789 11.23 -14.33 21.46
N GLY A 790 12.11 -13.33 21.26
CA GLY A 790 13.11 -12.91 22.24
C GLY A 790 14.45 -13.63 22.12
N CYS A 791 14.63 -14.55 21.15
CA CYS A 791 15.92 -15.17 20.91
C CYS A 791 16.89 -14.13 20.32
N ARG A 792 18.08 -14.01 20.92
CA ARG A 792 19.12 -13.06 20.49
C ARG A 792 20.23 -13.68 19.66
N TYR A 793 20.39 -15.01 19.72
CA TYR A 793 21.51 -15.72 19.11
C TYR A 793 21.03 -16.95 18.32
N THR A 794 21.48 -17.09 17.07
CA THR A 794 21.15 -18.25 16.23
C THR A 794 22.35 -18.78 15.46
N ILE A 795 22.37 -20.09 15.22
CA ILE A 795 23.33 -20.76 14.33
C ILE A 795 22.58 -21.35 13.14
N LEU A 796 23.11 -21.13 11.94
CA LEU A 796 22.76 -21.89 10.73
C LEU A 796 23.79 -23.00 10.53
N LEU A 797 23.32 -24.25 10.51
CA LEU A 797 24.11 -25.44 10.19
C LEU A 797 23.29 -26.35 9.26
N ASP A 798 23.88 -26.74 8.14
CA ASP A 798 23.22 -27.44 7.03
C ASP A 798 21.91 -26.72 6.64
N ASN A 799 22.01 -25.40 6.51
CA ASN A 799 20.89 -24.47 6.22
C ASN A 799 19.68 -24.59 7.18
N LYS A 800 19.87 -25.14 8.38
CA LYS A 800 18.86 -25.26 9.44
C LYS A 800 19.19 -24.30 10.58
N ARG A 801 18.18 -23.59 11.09
CA ARG A 801 18.32 -22.58 12.15
C ARG A 801 18.13 -23.18 13.54
N TYR A 802 19.10 -22.92 14.41
CA TYR A 802 19.09 -23.28 15.84
C TYR A 802 19.18 -22.00 16.67
N ALA A 803 18.30 -21.86 17.66
CA ALA A 803 18.26 -20.72 18.56
C ALA A 803 18.89 -21.08 19.91
N PHE A 804 19.52 -20.11 20.55
CA PHE A 804 20.20 -20.24 21.83
C PHE A 804 19.62 -19.24 22.84
N ALA A 805 19.45 -19.69 24.08
CA ALA A 805 18.93 -18.89 25.18
C ALA A 805 19.93 -17.82 25.67
N ASP A 806 21.23 -18.09 25.58
CA ASP A 806 22.29 -17.22 26.09
C ASP A 806 23.53 -17.17 25.16
N GLU A 807 24.32 -16.11 25.32
CA GLU A 807 25.53 -15.89 24.50
C GLU A 807 26.64 -16.92 24.79
N GLY A 808 26.78 -17.37 26.03
CA GLY A 808 27.84 -18.29 26.42
C GLY A 808 27.72 -19.62 25.69
N SER A 809 26.52 -20.20 25.71
CA SER A 809 26.17 -21.43 24.99
C SER A 809 26.33 -21.26 23.47
N PHE A 810 25.94 -20.10 22.94
CA PHE A 810 26.14 -19.76 21.53
C PHE A 810 27.62 -19.75 21.14
N ARG A 811 28.47 -19.02 21.89
CA ARG A 811 29.91 -18.90 21.62
C ARG A 811 30.64 -20.23 21.76
N ALA A 812 30.37 -20.99 22.81
CA ALA A 812 30.96 -22.32 23.01
C ALA A 812 30.62 -23.27 21.86
N THR A 813 29.41 -23.16 21.30
CA THR A 813 28.97 -23.97 20.16
C THR A 813 29.66 -23.55 18.85
N ILE A 814 29.86 -22.24 18.64
CA ILE A 814 30.65 -21.73 17.51
C ILE A 814 32.07 -22.29 17.55
N ASP A 815 32.72 -22.32 18.71
CA ASP A 815 34.08 -22.83 18.83
C ASP A 815 34.19 -24.32 18.49
N ARG A 816 33.19 -25.11 18.91
CA ARG A 816 33.07 -26.52 18.51
C ARG A 816 32.90 -26.67 16.99
N LEU A 817 32.04 -25.86 16.38
CA LEU A 817 31.80 -25.88 14.94
C LEU A 817 33.04 -25.46 14.14
N ARG A 818 33.78 -24.46 14.62
CA ARG A 818 35.05 -24.05 14.01
C ARG A 818 36.11 -25.14 14.10
N ALA A 819 36.19 -25.85 15.23
CA ALA A 819 37.09 -26.99 15.38
C ALA A 819 36.73 -28.12 14.41
N ALA A 820 35.45 -28.51 14.34
CA ALA A 820 34.97 -29.54 13.42
C ALA A 820 35.17 -29.13 11.94
N ARG A 821 34.94 -27.85 11.60
CA ARG A 821 35.19 -27.32 10.26
C ARG A 821 36.67 -27.37 9.88
N ARG A 822 37.59 -27.06 10.81
CA ARG A 822 39.04 -27.17 10.57
C ARG A 822 39.48 -28.62 10.36
N GLU A 823 38.94 -29.57 11.13
CA GLU A 823 39.22 -30.99 10.95
C GLU A 823 38.76 -31.46 9.56
N LEU A 824 37.54 -31.08 9.17
CA LEU A 824 36.97 -31.45 7.88
C LEU A 824 37.73 -30.84 6.70
N LEU A 825 38.03 -29.52 6.73
CA LEU A 825 38.76 -28.86 5.65
C LEU A 825 40.26 -29.19 5.60
N GLY A 826 40.82 -29.74 6.69
CA GLY A 826 42.22 -30.15 6.78
C GLY A 826 42.49 -31.60 6.37
N ALA A 827 41.45 -32.40 6.08
CA ALA A 827 41.59 -33.80 5.72
C ALA A 827 42.03 -33.98 4.24
N PRO A 828 42.94 -34.93 3.92
CA PRO A 828 43.35 -35.17 2.55
C PRO A 828 42.19 -35.71 1.70
N GLY A 829 41.84 -34.98 0.63
CA GLY A 829 40.78 -35.34 -0.32
C GLY A 829 39.48 -34.51 -0.25
N VAL A 830 39.51 -33.35 0.42
CA VAL A 830 38.42 -32.34 0.50
C VAL A 830 38.64 -31.21 -0.51
#